data_AF-A0A8T4B5U4-F1
#
_entry.id   AF-A0A8T4B5U4-F1
#
_cell.length_a   1.000
_cell.length_b   1.000
_cell.length_c   1.000
_cell.angle_alpha   90.00
_cell.angle_beta   90.00
_cell.angle_gamma   90.00
#
_symmetry.space_group_name_H-M   'P 1'
#
loop_
_entity.id
_entity.type
_entity.pdbx_description
1 polymer ?
#
loop_
_entity_poly.entity_id
_entity_poly.type
_entity_poly.pdbx_seq_one_letter_code
_entity_poly.pdbx_strand_id
1 'polypeptide(L)'
;MRLAQLTTLLVLVLFLALLIPSTPESFEPMNVAEVDARNSDIVVSELFRSPNQLKSNATNANIYNAVDWNNDGDYGKYSDQFIELWNTGSSPVNVSDWVLSSTSGSPPCQLAWNTVMEPGQRIVVFSADSDIVLSYFDEETVSITDTSNTLANSMTIPKEFGFYGNSIVIDSSGNAIEVDPSPGWGPGDPDSTVALNIVKCFKVAEAGSDAFVLKGRVVTMESENSVMNQGNVLVRDGMIEAVWSSSSSIPVNADLTNAEIIETNGTIYPGLIDLHNHVHYNHIPLWDFNVHLSESQRSDEGGYTNRYQWGNNYDYGPSITWMKNNIQQNSRWGMASEQMKYAEVQAVAGGVTAIQGSPSSGTSAWDSMLTRNVELYNFGQDGIETCAVCGAADDDYSGSHLISQNQSGSLNAWFVHLAEGVDSSSKSEFDALWNKGLIMDETVVIHGTALDRSQFDKMATVGADLVWSPISNLLLYGNTTNVRAADAAGLTISLAPDWGPSGSKNNLHELKVADLWNQEVMDSYFTDYELAAMVTSNPAKAANWDSFVGQLKSGMYADIVVMDTFHDDPYRNLIEAIDADVRLTVVQGKAVFGDTDIMTAINQDDWEPITGGGVSKAVDVTSMSEVDGSQTWESIESGMAMAMRNDVADIRQHWSAPDNVAWETDADVQAYLDTEFDGKNAANTGVSQLKSMTVDPIFTTGDERYFDVINRSSWANTHIDLTKLYAYYDISMDADGDRNGVNVDLSTDPANTGNTGGNDGNTGNTGGNGGDSDGTGNTGGTDTTDNTDVTDTTGGTDDTDTSDSGDTTADSTSGDSDESNAKYLLIGVLAVLAGGLFFLSRNGGDELNLNQEAHIEKMWDDDSLDGATKTVTKETGFVPAPPPAGAVPFWSGNEEE
;
A
#
# COMPACT_ATOMS: atom_id res chain seq x y z
N MET A 1 45.01 -41.61 -40.23
CA MET A 1 44.58 -40.96 -38.96
C MET A 1 43.06 -40.79 -38.97
N ARG A 2 42.46 -40.26 -37.87
CA ARG A 2 41.02 -39.99 -37.70
C ARG A 2 40.12 -41.18 -37.31
N LEU A 3 40.61 -42.06 -36.43
CA LEU A 3 39.72 -42.64 -35.39
C LEU A 3 39.33 -41.54 -34.38
N ALA A 4 40.29 -40.67 -34.05
CA ALA A 4 40.18 -39.46 -33.22
C ALA A 4 39.36 -38.31 -33.86
N GLN A 5 38.32 -38.62 -34.63
CA GLN A 5 37.27 -37.65 -35.00
C GLN A 5 35.86 -38.16 -34.67
N LEU A 6 35.65 -39.46 -34.50
CA LEU A 6 34.40 -39.95 -33.90
C LEU A 6 34.30 -39.57 -32.42
N THR A 7 35.41 -39.66 -31.67
CA THR A 7 35.43 -39.29 -30.25
C THR A 7 35.13 -37.81 -30.03
N THR A 8 35.73 -36.91 -30.82
CA THR A 8 35.46 -35.46 -30.71
C THR A 8 34.01 -35.13 -31.02
N LEU A 9 33.41 -35.77 -32.03
CA LEU A 9 32.00 -35.57 -32.37
C LEU A 9 31.06 -36.10 -31.30
N LEU A 10 31.37 -37.27 -30.71
CA LEU A 10 30.57 -37.86 -29.63
C LEU A 10 30.63 -37.01 -28.35
N VAL A 11 31.81 -36.48 -28.00
CA VAL A 11 31.98 -35.56 -26.87
C VAL A 11 31.25 -34.24 -27.10
N LEU A 12 31.27 -33.69 -28.33
CA LEU A 12 30.52 -32.46 -28.64
C LEU A 12 29.01 -32.66 -28.47
N VAL A 13 28.47 -33.79 -28.92
CA VAL A 13 27.04 -34.13 -28.75
C VAL A 13 26.69 -34.35 -27.26
N LEU A 14 27.59 -34.93 -26.47
CA LEU A 14 27.40 -35.10 -25.02
C LEU A 14 27.45 -33.78 -24.23
N PHE A 15 28.23 -32.79 -24.68
CA PHE A 15 28.25 -31.45 -24.06
C PHE A 15 27.08 -30.56 -24.51
N LEU A 16 26.67 -30.62 -25.78
CA LEU A 16 25.47 -29.90 -26.27
C LEU A 16 24.16 -30.47 -25.71
N ALA A 17 24.13 -31.73 -25.28
CA ALA A 17 23.00 -32.32 -24.55
C ALA A 17 22.89 -31.85 -23.08
N LEU A 18 23.88 -31.11 -22.57
CA LEU A 18 23.92 -30.54 -21.21
C LEU A 18 23.79 -29.00 -21.20
N LEU A 19 23.46 -28.40 -22.34
CA LEU A 19 23.20 -26.96 -22.52
C LEU A 19 21.87 -26.71 -23.25
N ILE A 20 20.90 -27.62 -23.06
CA ILE A 20 19.51 -27.19 -23.03
C ILE A 20 19.38 -26.42 -21.71
N PRO A 21 19.00 -25.12 -21.70
CA PRO A 21 18.64 -24.49 -20.43
C PRO A 21 17.48 -25.32 -19.87
N SER A 22 17.57 -25.72 -18.60
CA SER A 22 16.37 -26.11 -17.90
C SER A 22 15.45 -24.89 -17.95
N THR A 23 14.42 -24.95 -18.79
CA THR A 23 13.13 -24.38 -18.40
C THR A 23 12.93 -24.77 -16.94
N PRO A 24 12.50 -23.85 -16.06
CA PRO A 24 11.90 -24.29 -14.80
C PRO A 24 10.96 -25.45 -15.13
N GLU A 25 10.97 -26.51 -14.31
CA GLU A 25 9.82 -27.41 -14.39
C GLU A 25 8.61 -26.50 -14.23
N SER A 26 7.74 -26.49 -15.24
CA SER A 26 6.50 -25.73 -15.17
C SER A 26 5.87 -26.12 -13.85
N PHE A 27 5.59 -25.14 -12.99
CA PHE A 27 5.06 -25.36 -11.66
C PHE A 27 3.65 -25.93 -11.85
N GLU A 28 3.59 -27.24 -12.10
CA GLU A 28 2.38 -28.05 -12.10
C GLU A 28 1.85 -27.86 -10.68
N PRO A 29 0.78 -27.07 -10.47
CA PRO A 29 0.27 -26.82 -9.14
C PRO A 29 -0.02 -28.19 -8.55
N MET A 30 0.58 -28.50 -7.40
CA MET A 30 0.62 -29.86 -6.90
C MET A 30 -0.82 -30.34 -6.79
N ASN A 31 -1.21 -31.29 -7.64
CA ASN A 31 -2.61 -31.50 -8.02
C ASN A 31 -3.35 -32.35 -6.98
N VAL A 32 -3.29 -31.85 -5.74
CA VAL A 32 -4.11 -32.21 -4.59
C VAL A 32 -5.50 -31.74 -4.93
N ALA A 33 -6.32 -32.66 -5.45
CA ALA A 33 -7.72 -32.36 -5.76
C ALA A 33 -8.41 -31.79 -4.52
N GLU A 34 -9.08 -30.66 -4.68
CA GLU A 34 -9.82 -30.00 -3.60
C GLU A 34 -10.80 -30.97 -2.94
N VAL A 35 -10.69 -31.11 -1.63
CA VAL A 35 -11.55 -31.97 -0.83
C VAL A 35 -12.63 -31.10 -0.21
N ASP A 36 -13.80 -31.04 -0.85
CA ASP A 36 -15.06 -30.51 -0.29
C ASP A 36 -15.13 -30.84 1.20
N ALA A 37 -15.35 -29.82 2.05
CA ALA A 37 -15.30 -29.92 3.50
C ALA A 37 -16.04 -31.14 4.08
N ARG A 38 -17.15 -31.56 3.46
CA ARG A 38 -17.98 -32.72 3.86
C ARG A 38 -17.29 -34.07 3.73
N ASN A 39 -16.18 -34.11 2.99
CA ASN A 39 -15.35 -35.29 2.75
C ASN A 39 -13.94 -35.11 3.32
N SER A 40 -13.67 -33.99 4.00
CA SER A 40 -12.40 -33.73 4.67
C SER A 40 -12.37 -34.37 6.06
N ASP A 41 -11.18 -34.77 6.49
CA ASP A 41 -10.92 -35.30 7.83
C ASP A 41 -10.28 -34.22 8.75
N ILE A 42 -10.49 -32.93 8.43
CA ILE A 42 -10.01 -31.78 9.22
C ILE A 42 -10.88 -31.60 10.46
N VAL A 43 -10.24 -31.37 11.62
CA VAL A 43 -10.94 -31.06 12.88
C VAL A 43 -10.31 -29.88 13.60
N VAL A 44 -11.13 -29.11 14.34
CA VAL A 44 -10.62 -28.24 15.40
C VAL A 44 -10.23 -29.16 16.57
N SER A 45 -8.93 -29.29 16.84
CA SER A 45 -8.40 -30.29 17.77
C SER A 45 -8.14 -29.76 19.17
N GLU A 46 -7.64 -28.53 19.29
CA GLU A 46 -7.25 -27.90 20.55
C GLU A 46 -7.58 -26.40 20.53
N LEU A 47 -8.08 -25.87 21.65
CA LEU A 47 -8.34 -24.44 21.87
C LEU A 47 -7.67 -23.98 23.16
N PHE A 48 -6.77 -23.00 23.07
CA PHE A 48 -6.08 -22.42 24.22
C PHE A 48 -6.65 -21.05 24.57
N ARG A 49 -6.80 -20.71 25.85
CA ARG A 49 -7.24 -19.37 26.29
C ARG A 49 -6.22 -18.70 27.21
N SER A 50 -5.44 -17.80 26.62
CA SER A 50 -4.43 -17.00 27.33
C SER A 50 -5.08 -15.85 28.14
N PRO A 51 -4.66 -15.58 29.39
CA PRO A 51 -5.27 -14.54 30.22
C PRO A 51 -4.89 -13.11 29.81
N ASN A 52 -5.81 -12.18 30.07
CA ASN A 52 -5.85 -10.83 29.49
C ASN A 52 -4.82 -9.81 30.05
N GLN A 53 -3.91 -10.20 30.94
CA GLN A 53 -2.94 -9.30 31.62
C GLN A 53 -1.63 -10.01 31.97
N LEU A 54 -1.01 -10.67 30.99
CA LEU A 54 0.32 -11.23 31.14
C LEU A 54 1.36 -10.16 30.79
N LYS A 55 2.19 -9.77 31.76
CA LYS A 55 3.41 -9.01 31.51
C LYS A 55 4.59 -9.72 32.16
N SER A 56 5.57 -10.10 31.34
CA SER A 56 6.85 -10.60 31.80
C SER A 56 7.62 -9.44 32.46
N ASN A 57 7.54 -9.32 33.79
CA ASN A 57 8.48 -8.46 34.51
C ASN A 57 9.84 -9.17 34.52
N ALA A 58 10.91 -8.44 34.21
CA ALA A 58 12.29 -8.95 34.15
C ALA A 58 12.90 -9.30 35.54
N THR A 59 12.07 -9.72 36.51
CA THR A 59 12.44 -9.96 37.91
C THR A 59 11.87 -11.29 38.46
N ASN A 60 12.09 -12.39 37.73
CA ASN A 60 11.92 -13.79 38.20
C ASN A 60 10.49 -14.16 38.69
N ALA A 61 9.47 -13.43 38.26
CA ALA A 61 8.08 -13.73 38.57
C ALA A 61 7.22 -13.56 37.32
N ASN A 62 7.36 -14.50 36.37
CA ASN A 62 6.35 -14.73 35.34
C ASN A 62 5.02 -15.03 36.05
N ILE A 63 4.06 -14.13 35.94
CA ILE A 63 2.80 -14.21 36.68
C ILE A 63 1.90 -15.19 35.92
N TYR A 64 1.56 -16.31 36.55
CA TYR A 64 0.79 -17.45 36.00
C TYR A 64 1.53 -18.40 35.05
N ASN A 65 2.86 -18.31 34.89
CA ASN A 65 3.65 -19.15 33.98
C ASN A 65 3.21 -19.02 32.50
N ALA A 66 3.03 -17.79 32.02
CA ALA A 66 2.89 -17.51 30.59
C ALA A 66 3.98 -18.19 29.76
N VAL A 67 3.62 -18.72 28.61
CA VAL A 67 4.58 -19.21 27.60
C VAL A 67 4.28 -18.41 26.35
N ASP A 68 5.31 -17.75 25.83
CA ASP A 68 5.35 -17.12 24.51
C ASP A 68 5.34 -18.27 23.49
N TRP A 69 4.15 -18.57 22.96
CA TRP A 69 3.91 -19.78 22.17
C TRP A 69 4.24 -19.62 20.69
N ASN A 70 4.17 -18.42 20.14
CA ASN A 70 4.50 -18.11 18.75
C ASN A 70 5.94 -17.56 18.58
N ASN A 71 6.63 -17.23 19.68
CA ASN A 71 7.94 -16.59 19.72
C ASN A 71 7.91 -15.15 19.14
N ASP A 72 6.87 -14.38 19.45
CA ASP A 72 6.79 -12.94 19.12
C ASP A 72 7.40 -12.04 20.21
N GLY A 73 7.58 -12.55 21.44
CA GLY A 73 8.15 -11.84 22.59
C GLY A 73 7.15 -11.04 23.43
N ASP A 74 5.89 -10.94 22.98
CA ASP A 74 4.75 -10.45 23.75
C ASP A 74 4.08 -11.60 24.52
N TYR A 75 3.00 -11.30 25.27
CA TYR A 75 2.29 -12.30 26.07
C TYR A 75 0.80 -11.98 26.23
N GLY A 76 -0.07 -12.97 26.05
CA GLY A 76 -1.47 -12.90 26.52
C GLY A 76 -2.55 -13.19 25.48
N LYS A 77 -3.75 -12.68 25.77
CA LYS A 77 -5.00 -12.97 25.03
C LYS A 77 -4.95 -12.57 23.54
N TYR A 78 -4.14 -11.57 23.19
CA TYR A 78 -4.02 -11.01 21.83
C TYR A 78 -2.74 -11.45 21.10
N SER A 79 -2.00 -12.43 21.64
CA SER A 79 -0.87 -13.09 20.97
C SER A 79 -0.98 -14.61 21.15
N ASP A 80 -0.54 -15.15 22.29
CA ASP A 80 -0.50 -16.59 22.64
C ASP A 80 -1.79 -17.40 22.47
N GLN A 81 -2.96 -16.77 22.38
CA GLN A 81 -4.23 -17.48 22.36
C GLN A 81 -4.42 -18.17 21.00
N PHE A 82 -4.48 -19.51 20.97
CA PHE A 82 -4.46 -20.26 19.71
C PHE A 82 -5.63 -21.22 19.47
N ILE A 83 -5.83 -21.51 18.19
CA ILE A 83 -6.70 -22.55 17.63
C ILE A 83 -5.81 -23.55 16.89
N GLU A 84 -5.92 -24.85 17.21
CA GLU A 84 -5.28 -25.92 16.43
C GLU A 84 -6.28 -26.57 15.46
N LEU A 85 -5.84 -26.75 14.22
CA LEU A 85 -6.49 -27.62 13.24
C LEU A 85 -5.64 -28.88 13.02
N TRP A 86 -6.28 -30.05 12.96
CA TRP A 86 -5.63 -31.34 12.73
C TRP A 86 -6.26 -32.10 11.56
N ASN A 87 -5.44 -32.52 10.58
CA ASN A 87 -5.85 -33.50 9.58
C ASN A 87 -5.82 -34.91 10.18
N THR A 88 -6.99 -35.43 10.55
CA THR A 88 -7.14 -36.79 11.13
C THR A 88 -7.11 -37.91 10.08
N GLY A 89 -7.06 -37.54 8.79
CA GLY A 89 -7.29 -38.42 7.66
C GLY A 89 -6.07 -39.20 7.16
N SER A 90 -6.18 -39.68 5.92
CA SER A 90 -5.17 -40.51 5.25
C SER A 90 -4.68 -39.97 3.91
N SER A 91 -5.10 -38.75 3.54
CA SER A 91 -4.66 -37.99 2.37
C SER A 91 -4.36 -36.54 2.76
N PRO A 92 -3.46 -35.84 2.03
CA PRO A 92 -3.32 -34.39 2.16
C PRO A 92 -4.65 -33.70 1.89
N VAL A 93 -4.88 -32.57 2.55
CA VAL A 93 -6.03 -31.68 2.31
C VAL A 93 -5.49 -30.28 2.08
N ASN A 94 -5.87 -29.64 0.98
CA ASN A 94 -5.65 -28.21 0.81
C ASN A 94 -6.70 -27.44 1.62
N VAL A 95 -6.26 -26.61 2.56
CA VAL A 95 -7.10 -25.73 3.40
C VAL A 95 -6.78 -24.25 3.17
N SER A 96 -6.06 -23.93 2.07
CA SER A 96 -5.92 -22.56 1.57
C SER A 96 -7.29 -21.89 1.48
N ASP A 97 -7.38 -20.65 1.96
CA ASP A 97 -8.56 -19.80 1.85
C ASP A 97 -9.82 -20.34 2.55
N TRP A 98 -9.66 -21.34 3.43
CA TRP A 98 -10.72 -21.79 4.34
C TRP A 98 -10.88 -20.80 5.50
N VAL A 99 -12.10 -20.63 5.97
CA VAL A 99 -12.46 -19.61 6.96
C VAL A 99 -12.63 -20.20 8.36
N LEU A 100 -11.85 -19.71 9.31
CA LEU A 100 -12.07 -19.84 10.75
C LEU A 100 -13.07 -18.76 11.23
N SER A 101 -13.95 -19.13 12.16
CA SER A 101 -14.90 -18.20 12.79
C SER A 101 -15.20 -18.60 14.23
N SER A 102 -15.51 -17.63 15.09
CA SER A 102 -16.00 -17.86 16.46
C SER A 102 -17.42 -17.31 16.67
N THR A 103 -17.93 -17.45 17.89
CA THR A 103 -19.20 -16.87 18.35
C THR A 103 -19.02 -15.72 19.36
N SER A 104 -17.78 -15.40 19.75
CA SER A 104 -17.42 -14.31 20.66
C SER A 104 -17.82 -12.91 20.17
N GLY A 105 -18.08 -12.75 18.88
CA GLY A 105 -18.15 -11.45 18.22
C GLY A 105 -16.78 -10.94 17.72
N SER A 106 -15.72 -11.76 17.79
CA SER A 106 -14.58 -11.57 16.90
C SER A 106 -14.97 -11.81 15.46
N PRO A 107 -14.33 -11.14 14.49
CA PRO A 107 -14.53 -11.42 13.08
C PRO A 107 -13.96 -12.78 12.67
N PRO A 108 -14.40 -13.32 11.52
CA PRO A 108 -13.79 -14.50 10.92
C PRO A 108 -12.45 -14.19 10.25
N CYS A 109 -11.59 -15.20 10.11
CA CYS A 109 -10.31 -15.08 9.41
C CYS A 109 -10.12 -16.21 8.39
N GLN A 110 -9.45 -15.91 7.28
CA GLN A 110 -9.13 -16.78 6.17
C GLN A 110 -7.72 -17.35 6.33
N LEU A 111 -7.55 -18.67 6.22
CA LEU A 111 -6.24 -19.33 6.26
C LEU A 111 -5.40 -18.98 5.03
N ALA A 112 -4.10 -18.76 5.24
CA ALA A 112 -3.15 -18.42 4.19
C ALA A 112 -3.22 -19.34 2.95
N TRP A 113 -3.07 -18.74 1.76
CA TRP A 113 -2.88 -19.45 0.50
C TRP A 113 -1.71 -20.46 0.59
N ASN A 114 -1.80 -21.53 -0.22
CA ASN A 114 -0.85 -22.65 -0.25
C ASN A 114 -0.74 -23.47 1.06
N THR A 115 -1.71 -23.35 1.98
CA THR A 115 -1.77 -24.18 3.20
C THR A 115 -2.30 -25.59 2.88
N VAL A 116 -1.38 -26.55 2.67
CA VAL A 116 -1.70 -27.98 2.52
C VAL A 116 -1.34 -28.75 3.78
N MET A 117 -2.31 -29.44 4.38
CA MET A 117 -2.14 -30.27 5.58
C MET A 117 -1.95 -31.74 5.21
N GLU A 118 -0.76 -32.29 5.45
CA GLU A 118 -0.44 -33.71 5.29
C GLU A 118 -1.19 -34.62 6.30
N PRO A 119 -1.33 -35.94 6.02
CA PRO A 119 -2.01 -36.87 6.93
C PRO A 119 -1.40 -36.89 8.34
N GLY A 120 -2.18 -36.53 9.35
CA GLY A 120 -1.75 -36.46 10.74
C GLY A 120 -1.16 -35.11 11.17
N GLN A 121 -0.92 -34.18 10.24
CA GLN A 121 -0.35 -32.85 10.51
C GLN A 121 -1.32 -31.98 11.31
N ARG A 122 -0.76 -31.19 12.24
CA ARG A 122 -1.43 -30.09 12.93
C ARG A 122 -0.90 -28.77 12.41
N ILE A 123 -1.76 -27.75 12.37
CA ILE A 123 -1.39 -26.35 12.15
C ILE A 123 -2.00 -25.49 13.27
N VAL A 124 -1.35 -24.37 13.58
CA VAL A 124 -1.74 -23.48 14.69
C VAL A 124 -1.97 -22.08 14.16
N VAL A 125 -3.10 -21.49 14.53
CA VAL A 125 -3.46 -20.09 14.26
C VAL A 125 -3.55 -19.35 15.59
N PHE A 126 -2.85 -18.21 15.70
CA PHE A 126 -2.78 -17.37 16.90
C PHE A 126 -3.71 -16.16 16.83
N SER A 127 -4.08 -15.58 17.97
CA SER A 127 -4.92 -14.37 18.00
C SER A 127 -4.19 -13.13 17.48
N ALA A 128 -2.86 -13.06 17.58
CA ALA A 128 -2.04 -12.05 16.89
C ALA A 128 -2.23 -12.05 15.36
N ASP A 129 -2.63 -13.19 14.78
CA ASP A 129 -2.76 -13.40 13.34
C ASP A 129 -4.22 -13.53 12.87
N SER A 130 -5.20 -13.58 13.78
CA SER A 130 -6.59 -13.91 13.42
C SER A 130 -7.63 -12.96 13.96
N ASP A 131 -7.31 -12.13 14.96
CA ASP A 131 -8.28 -11.38 15.79
C ASP A 131 -9.40 -12.25 16.42
N ILE A 132 -9.36 -13.58 16.26
CA ILE A 132 -10.29 -14.52 16.87
C ILE A 132 -9.93 -14.67 18.34
N VAL A 133 -10.77 -14.06 19.19
CA VAL A 133 -10.53 -13.89 20.61
C VAL A 133 -11.69 -14.53 21.36
N LEU A 134 -11.42 -15.63 22.06
CA LEU A 134 -12.42 -16.54 22.62
C LEU A 134 -13.02 -15.99 23.92
N SER A 135 -14.34 -16.07 24.09
CA SER A 135 -14.98 -15.69 25.35
C SER A 135 -14.68 -16.71 26.46
N TYR A 136 -14.68 -16.21 27.70
CA TYR A 136 -14.71 -17.03 28.92
C TYR A 136 -16.10 -17.03 29.58
N PHE A 137 -16.88 -15.97 29.41
CA PHE A 137 -18.15 -15.77 30.11
C PHE A 137 -19.36 -16.30 29.33
N ASP A 138 -19.16 -16.59 28.04
CA ASP A 138 -20.17 -17.04 27.10
C ASP A 138 -19.83 -18.44 26.54
N GLU A 139 -20.81 -19.09 25.94
CA GLU A 139 -20.62 -20.40 25.31
C GLU A 139 -20.05 -20.17 23.91
N GLU A 140 -18.91 -20.78 23.62
CA GLU A 140 -18.06 -20.39 22.49
C GLU A 140 -17.95 -21.54 21.49
N THR A 141 -18.20 -21.29 20.20
CA THR A 141 -18.05 -22.29 19.13
C THR A 141 -17.10 -21.78 18.05
N VAL A 142 -15.91 -22.37 17.99
CA VAL A 142 -14.97 -22.19 16.88
C VAL A 142 -15.36 -23.13 15.75
N SER A 143 -15.44 -22.62 14.52
CA SER A 143 -15.82 -23.36 13.32
C SER A 143 -14.82 -23.14 12.19
N ILE A 144 -14.70 -24.12 11.30
CA ILE A 144 -13.87 -24.08 10.09
C ILE A 144 -14.71 -24.48 8.86
N THR A 145 -14.79 -23.60 7.86
CA THR A 145 -15.55 -23.76 6.61
C THR A 145 -14.64 -23.68 5.38
N ASP A 146 -14.96 -24.44 4.33
CA ASP A 146 -14.31 -24.26 3.03
C ASP A 146 -14.74 -22.97 2.31
N THR A 147 -14.08 -22.67 1.18
CA THR A 147 -14.38 -21.55 0.26
C THR A 147 -15.80 -21.57 -0.32
N SER A 148 -16.56 -22.65 -0.14
CA SER A 148 -17.98 -22.77 -0.49
C SER A 148 -18.90 -22.61 0.74
N ASN A 149 -18.40 -21.97 1.81
CA ASN A 149 -19.07 -21.77 3.09
C ASN A 149 -19.63 -23.07 3.70
N THR A 150 -19.01 -24.21 3.39
CA THR A 150 -19.45 -25.52 3.89
C THR A 150 -18.61 -25.93 5.09
N LEU A 151 -19.28 -26.22 6.20
CA LEU A 151 -18.66 -26.58 7.47
C LEU A 151 -17.89 -27.91 7.37
N ALA A 152 -16.58 -27.87 7.61
CA ALA A 152 -15.75 -29.05 7.82
C ALA A 152 -15.84 -29.53 9.28
N ASN A 153 -15.68 -28.60 10.23
CA ASN A 153 -15.68 -28.93 11.65
C ASN A 153 -16.03 -27.75 12.57
N SER A 154 -16.39 -28.06 13.82
CA SER A 154 -16.61 -27.05 14.86
C SER A 154 -16.36 -27.64 16.26
N MET A 155 -15.68 -26.89 17.14
CA MET A 155 -15.56 -27.19 18.56
C MET A 155 -16.35 -26.17 19.39
N THR A 156 -17.30 -26.64 20.20
CA THR A 156 -17.99 -25.83 21.21
C THR A 156 -17.39 -26.06 22.60
N ILE A 157 -16.96 -24.98 23.27
CA ILE A 157 -16.51 -24.99 24.66
C ILE A 157 -17.53 -24.28 25.56
N PRO A 158 -17.90 -24.87 26.73
CA PRO A 158 -18.87 -24.23 27.62
C PRO A 158 -18.33 -22.94 28.25
N LYS A 159 -19.24 -22.03 28.60
CA LYS A 159 -18.89 -20.88 29.42
C LYS A 159 -18.34 -21.25 30.79
N GLU A 160 -17.45 -20.42 31.31
CA GLU A 160 -16.78 -20.56 32.61
C GLU A 160 -16.01 -21.88 32.80
N PHE A 161 -15.77 -22.65 31.71
CA PHE A 161 -15.10 -23.95 31.74
C PHE A 161 -13.60 -23.84 31.44
N GLY A 162 -12.76 -24.44 32.28
CA GLY A 162 -11.31 -24.51 32.11
C GLY A 162 -10.55 -23.33 32.72
N PHE A 163 -9.32 -23.58 33.16
CA PHE A 163 -8.44 -22.59 33.77
C PHE A 163 -7.55 -21.88 32.74
N TYR A 164 -7.29 -20.58 32.93
CA TYR A 164 -6.40 -19.81 32.07
C TYR A 164 -4.97 -20.38 32.08
N GLY A 165 -4.42 -20.68 30.90
CA GLY A 165 -3.12 -21.35 30.77
C GLY A 165 -3.18 -22.87 30.61
N ASN A 166 -4.38 -23.47 30.62
CA ASN A 166 -4.60 -24.84 30.11
C ASN A 166 -5.24 -24.77 28.71
N SER A 167 -5.01 -25.80 27.90
CA SER A 167 -5.74 -26.02 26.64
C SER A 167 -7.01 -26.83 26.87
N ILE A 168 -7.96 -26.70 25.95
CA ILE A 168 -9.25 -27.39 25.95
C ILE A 168 -9.34 -28.28 24.71
N VAL A 169 -9.69 -29.55 24.90
CA VAL A 169 -9.94 -30.53 23.84
C VAL A 169 -11.26 -31.26 24.08
N ILE A 170 -11.86 -31.84 23.05
CA ILE A 170 -13.06 -32.68 23.17
C ILE A 170 -12.68 -34.16 23.31
N ASP A 171 -13.15 -34.81 24.39
CA ASP A 171 -12.90 -36.23 24.65
C ASP A 171 -13.69 -37.14 23.70
N SER A 172 -13.30 -38.42 23.63
CA SER A 172 -13.99 -39.45 22.80
C SER A 172 -15.46 -39.72 23.19
N SER A 173 -15.98 -39.05 24.21
CA SER A 173 -17.37 -39.11 24.66
C SER A 173 -18.13 -37.79 24.41
N GLY A 174 -17.50 -36.79 23.77
CA GLY A 174 -18.11 -35.50 23.41
C GLY A 174 -18.06 -34.43 24.51
N ASN A 175 -17.14 -34.52 25.48
CA ASN A 175 -17.03 -33.57 26.59
C ASN A 175 -15.74 -32.75 26.47
N ALA A 176 -15.82 -31.44 26.72
CA ALA A 176 -14.63 -30.63 26.91
C ALA A 176 -13.83 -31.10 28.15
N ILE A 177 -12.51 -31.20 28.01
CA ILE A 177 -11.56 -31.52 29.08
C ILE A 177 -10.34 -30.57 28.99
N GLU A 178 -9.69 -30.34 30.12
CA GLU A 178 -8.43 -29.59 30.19
C GLU A 178 -7.22 -30.50 29.94
N VAL A 179 -6.24 -29.99 29.20
CA VAL A 179 -4.93 -30.63 28.94
C VAL A 179 -3.80 -29.61 29.06
N ASP A 180 -2.57 -30.09 29.26
CA ASP A 180 -1.36 -29.27 29.06
C ASP A 180 -1.31 -28.85 27.57
N PRO A 181 -1.01 -27.58 27.22
CA PRO A 181 -1.05 -27.13 25.82
C PRO A 181 -0.04 -27.86 24.93
N SER A 182 -0.45 -28.15 23.68
CA SER A 182 0.36 -28.87 22.69
C SER A 182 0.32 -28.25 21.27
N PRO A 183 0.54 -26.92 21.11
CA PRO A 183 0.29 -26.22 19.85
C PRO A 183 1.09 -26.78 18.66
N GLY A 184 0.41 -27.52 17.80
CA GLY A 184 0.98 -28.09 16.58
C GLY A 184 1.69 -29.43 16.80
N TRP A 185 1.70 -29.97 18.02
CA TRP A 185 2.54 -31.09 18.43
C TRP A 185 1.81 -32.43 18.31
N GLY A 186 2.31 -33.31 17.45
CA GLY A 186 1.81 -34.67 17.27
C GLY A 186 2.33 -35.67 18.31
N PRO A 187 1.67 -36.84 18.49
CA PRO A 187 2.13 -37.90 19.38
C PRO A 187 3.48 -38.54 18.99
N GLY A 188 4.59 -37.90 19.38
CA GLY A 188 5.96 -38.34 19.11
C GLY A 188 6.92 -37.22 18.69
N ASP A 189 6.45 -35.99 18.55
CA ASP A 189 7.28 -34.81 18.30
C ASP A 189 8.15 -34.45 19.52
N PRO A 190 9.26 -33.71 19.32
CA PRO A 190 10.19 -33.37 20.41
C PRO A 190 9.60 -32.32 21.36
N ASP A 191 9.94 -32.43 22.66
CA ASP A 191 9.64 -31.41 23.67
C ASP A 191 10.09 -30.02 23.18
N SER A 192 9.15 -29.09 22.99
CA SER A 192 9.37 -27.72 22.54
C SER A 192 8.86 -26.71 23.58
N THR A 193 9.23 -25.44 23.41
CA THR A 193 8.64 -24.29 24.14
C THR A 193 7.92 -23.31 23.21
N VAL A 194 7.88 -23.62 21.91
CA VAL A 194 7.27 -22.83 20.84
C VAL A 194 6.41 -23.78 19.99
N ALA A 195 5.33 -23.26 19.42
CA ALA A 195 4.44 -23.99 18.53
C ALA A 195 5.14 -24.54 17.28
N LEU A 196 4.53 -25.56 16.67
CA LEU A 196 4.95 -26.08 15.37
C LEU A 196 3.89 -25.80 14.30
N ASN A 197 4.31 -25.64 13.05
CA ASN A 197 3.43 -25.42 11.90
C ASN A 197 2.46 -24.24 12.11
N ILE A 198 2.99 -23.10 12.55
CA ILE A 198 2.24 -21.85 12.65
C ILE A 198 1.78 -21.45 11.24
N VAL A 199 0.50 -21.11 11.09
CA VAL A 199 -0.13 -20.68 9.84
C VAL A 199 -0.78 -19.32 10.08
N LYS A 200 -0.52 -18.36 9.19
CA LYS A 200 -1.17 -17.06 9.22
C LYS A 200 -2.66 -17.20 8.89
N CYS A 201 -3.46 -16.41 9.58
CA CYS A 201 -4.79 -16.04 9.14
C CYS A 201 -4.75 -14.59 8.64
N PHE A 202 -5.78 -14.20 7.90
CA PHE A 202 -5.98 -12.84 7.40
C PHE A 202 -7.48 -12.52 7.47
N LYS A 203 -7.92 -11.27 7.55
CA LYS A 203 -9.36 -10.98 7.68
C LYS A 203 -10.13 -11.37 6.42
N VAL A 204 -11.37 -11.81 6.59
CA VAL A 204 -12.27 -12.13 5.47
C VAL A 204 -12.87 -10.83 4.93
N ALA A 205 -12.36 -10.34 3.80
CA ALA A 205 -12.89 -9.15 3.15
C ALA A 205 -14.37 -9.32 2.75
N GLU A 206 -15.22 -8.33 3.08
CA GLU A 206 -16.65 -8.35 2.76
C GLU A 206 -16.91 -8.18 1.25
N ALA A 207 -16.99 -9.30 0.53
CA ALA A 207 -17.39 -9.30 -0.87
C ALA A 207 -18.89 -8.96 -1.03
N GLY A 208 -19.21 -8.13 -2.03
CA GLY A 208 -20.58 -7.87 -2.45
C GLY A 208 -21.26 -9.16 -2.94
N SER A 209 -22.24 -9.65 -2.18
CA SER A 209 -22.90 -10.95 -2.43
C SER A 209 -24.15 -10.86 -3.31
N ASP A 210 -24.75 -9.68 -3.47
CA ASP A 210 -25.81 -9.44 -4.44
C ASP A 210 -25.20 -9.05 -5.81
N ALA A 211 -25.83 -9.52 -6.89
CA ALA A 211 -25.36 -9.29 -8.25
C ALA A 211 -26.03 -8.08 -8.90
N PHE A 212 -25.30 -7.33 -9.71
CA PHE A 212 -25.83 -6.16 -10.42
C PHE A 212 -25.11 -5.90 -11.74
N VAL A 213 -25.80 -5.21 -12.66
CA VAL A 213 -25.28 -4.76 -13.95
C VAL A 213 -25.22 -3.23 -13.97
N LEU A 214 -24.02 -2.67 -13.96
CA LEU A 214 -23.80 -1.24 -14.18
C LEU A 214 -23.89 -0.94 -15.69
N LYS A 215 -24.67 0.07 -16.08
CA LYS A 215 -24.86 0.48 -17.48
C LYS A 215 -24.50 1.94 -17.72
N GLY A 216 -23.55 2.18 -18.62
CA GLY A 216 -22.99 3.50 -18.93
C GLY A 216 -21.91 3.42 -20.01
N ARG A 217 -21.06 4.45 -20.16
CA ARG A 217 -19.85 4.35 -21.00
C ARG A 217 -18.80 3.53 -20.24
N VAL A 218 -18.37 2.38 -20.73
CA VAL A 218 -17.36 1.54 -20.08
C VAL A 218 -15.99 1.79 -20.70
N VAL A 219 -14.98 2.01 -19.86
CA VAL A 219 -13.59 2.24 -20.22
C VAL A 219 -12.75 1.13 -19.59
N THR A 220 -12.31 0.12 -20.36
CA THR A 220 -11.73 -1.10 -19.75
C THR A 220 -10.27 -0.96 -19.33
N MET A 221 -9.61 0.15 -19.69
CA MET A 221 -8.16 0.39 -19.54
C MET A 221 -7.24 -0.68 -20.16
N GLU A 222 -7.77 -1.51 -21.06
CA GLU A 222 -6.95 -2.42 -21.90
C GLU A 222 -6.15 -1.69 -22.97
N SER A 223 -6.66 -0.56 -23.45
CA SER A 223 -6.00 0.37 -24.36
C SER A 223 -6.76 1.71 -24.40
N GLU A 224 -6.12 2.74 -24.93
CA GLU A 224 -6.71 4.06 -25.29
C GLU A 224 -8.00 3.96 -26.13
N ASN A 225 -8.20 2.86 -26.86
CA ASN A 225 -9.36 2.67 -27.74
C ASN A 225 -10.37 1.64 -27.19
N SER A 226 -10.16 1.12 -25.98
CA SER A 226 -11.02 0.10 -25.34
C SER A 226 -12.21 0.74 -24.61
N VAL A 227 -13.04 1.45 -25.36
CA VAL A 227 -14.17 2.24 -24.86
C VAL A 227 -15.48 1.76 -25.49
N MET A 228 -16.48 1.48 -24.66
CA MET A 228 -17.83 1.10 -25.08
C MET A 228 -18.80 2.19 -24.62
N ASN A 229 -19.27 3.04 -25.53
CA ASN A 229 -20.18 4.14 -25.22
C ASN A 229 -21.54 3.67 -24.67
N GLN A 230 -21.94 2.44 -25.00
CA GLN A 230 -23.14 1.78 -24.45
C GLN A 230 -22.77 0.46 -23.78
N GLY A 231 -21.79 0.49 -22.87
CA GLY A 231 -21.29 -0.67 -22.14
C GLY A 231 -22.20 -1.16 -21.01
N ASN A 232 -21.91 -2.37 -20.54
CA ASN A 232 -22.52 -3.05 -19.41
C ASN A 232 -21.40 -3.79 -18.65
N VAL A 233 -21.41 -3.73 -17.32
CA VAL A 233 -20.52 -4.50 -16.44
C VAL A 233 -21.38 -5.29 -15.46
N LEU A 234 -21.34 -6.62 -15.52
CA LEU A 234 -21.99 -7.52 -14.56
C LEU A 234 -21.01 -7.82 -13.42
N VAL A 235 -21.42 -7.48 -12.21
CA VAL A 235 -20.76 -7.82 -10.94
C VAL A 235 -21.54 -8.93 -10.24
N ARG A 236 -20.83 -9.90 -9.68
CA ARG A 236 -21.35 -11.01 -8.88
C ARG A 236 -20.26 -11.55 -7.95
N ASP A 237 -20.62 -11.89 -6.72
CA ASP A 237 -19.73 -12.54 -5.74
C ASP A 237 -18.37 -11.81 -5.58
N GLY A 238 -18.41 -10.47 -5.57
CA GLY A 238 -17.26 -9.58 -5.54
C GLY A 238 -16.40 -9.47 -6.82
N MET A 239 -16.78 -10.17 -7.89
CA MET A 239 -16.03 -10.26 -9.16
C MET A 239 -16.79 -9.62 -10.33
N ILE A 240 -16.04 -9.17 -11.34
CA ILE A 240 -16.58 -8.81 -12.66
C ILE A 240 -16.82 -10.12 -13.42
N GLU A 241 -18.07 -10.52 -13.56
CA GLU A 241 -18.44 -11.75 -14.25
C GLU A 241 -18.37 -11.56 -15.78
N ALA A 242 -18.81 -10.40 -16.29
CA ALA A 242 -18.84 -10.10 -17.73
C ALA A 242 -18.85 -8.59 -18.04
N VAL A 243 -18.23 -8.22 -19.16
CA VAL A 243 -18.26 -6.86 -19.73
C VAL A 243 -18.68 -6.95 -21.20
N TRP A 244 -19.65 -6.14 -21.65
CA TRP A 244 -20.09 -6.13 -23.06
C TRP A 244 -20.77 -4.83 -23.49
N SER A 245 -20.65 -4.50 -24.78
CA SER A 245 -21.44 -3.42 -25.40
C SER A 245 -22.87 -3.89 -25.66
N SER A 246 -23.84 -2.99 -25.44
CA SER A 246 -25.26 -3.13 -25.76
C SER A 246 -25.54 -3.31 -27.27
N SER A 247 -24.60 -2.99 -28.15
CA SER A 247 -24.68 -3.28 -29.59
C SER A 247 -24.34 -4.75 -29.92
N SER A 248 -23.75 -5.47 -28.96
CA SER A 248 -23.34 -6.87 -29.07
C SER A 248 -24.31 -7.83 -28.35
N SER A 249 -24.19 -9.14 -28.60
CA SER A 249 -24.88 -10.15 -27.81
C SER A 249 -24.27 -10.29 -26.42
N ILE A 250 -25.12 -10.38 -25.39
CA ILE A 250 -24.73 -10.72 -24.01
C ILE A 250 -23.81 -11.96 -24.02
N PRO A 251 -22.69 -11.96 -23.29
CA PRO A 251 -21.76 -13.09 -23.22
C PRO A 251 -22.44 -14.38 -22.74
N VAL A 252 -22.03 -15.52 -23.30
CA VAL A 252 -22.65 -16.83 -23.01
C VAL A 252 -22.37 -17.35 -21.58
N ASN A 253 -21.45 -16.71 -20.88
CA ASN A 253 -21.07 -17.00 -19.50
C ASN A 253 -21.68 -16.03 -18.47
N ALA A 254 -22.47 -15.04 -18.89
CA ALA A 254 -23.07 -14.05 -18.00
C ALA A 254 -24.43 -14.54 -17.46
N ASP A 255 -24.50 -14.89 -16.17
CA ASP A 255 -25.74 -15.19 -15.48
C ASP A 255 -26.40 -13.92 -14.96
N LEU A 256 -27.49 -13.51 -15.63
CA LEU A 256 -28.33 -12.39 -15.22
C LEU A 256 -29.39 -12.79 -14.17
N THR A 257 -29.30 -13.99 -13.58
CA THR A 257 -30.20 -14.43 -12.51
C THR A 257 -30.00 -13.57 -11.26
N ASN A 258 -31.09 -12.94 -10.81
CA ASN A 258 -31.15 -12.01 -9.69
C ASN A 258 -30.21 -10.78 -9.81
N ALA A 259 -29.68 -10.49 -11.00
CA ALA A 259 -28.85 -9.30 -11.19
C ALA A 259 -29.74 -8.04 -11.36
N GLU A 260 -29.64 -7.07 -10.44
CA GLU A 260 -30.32 -5.78 -10.60
C GLU A 260 -29.65 -4.94 -11.71
N ILE A 261 -30.40 -4.13 -12.45
CA ILE A 261 -29.87 -3.34 -13.57
C ILE A 261 -29.82 -1.87 -13.17
N ILE A 262 -28.60 -1.37 -12.96
CA ILE A 262 -28.31 0.00 -12.54
C ILE A 262 -27.99 0.83 -13.79
N GLU A 263 -28.93 1.69 -14.19
CA GLU A 263 -28.74 2.67 -15.26
C GLU A 263 -27.97 3.88 -14.72
N THR A 264 -26.64 3.80 -14.65
CA THR A 264 -25.82 4.84 -13.98
C THR A 264 -25.76 6.15 -14.78
N ASN A 265 -25.94 6.09 -16.11
CA ASN A 265 -25.72 7.20 -17.07
C ASN A 265 -24.28 7.78 -17.08
N GLY A 266 -23.41 7.32 -16.18
CA GLY A 266 -22.04 7.74 -16.03
C GLY A 266 -21.05 7.01 -16.94
N THR A 267 -19.78 7.32 -16.73
CA THR A 267 -18.64 6.61 -17.31
C THR A 267 -17.99 5.74 -16.23
N ILE A 268 -17.82 4.46 -16.54
CA ILE A 268 -17.41 3.38 -15.66
C ILE A 268 -15.95 3.03 -15.97
N TYR A 269 -15.08 3.17 -14.98
CA TYR A 269 -13.63 2.91 -15.03
C TYR A 269 -13.26 1.84 -13.98
N PRO A 270 -12.07 1.23 -14.06
CA PRO A 270 -11.49 0.55 -12.91
C PRO A 270 -11.38 1.51 -11.72
N GLY A 271 -11.48 0.98 -10.50
CA GLY A 271 -11.19 1.73 -9.29
C GLY A 271 -9.80 2.38 -9.33
N LEU A 272 -9.67 3.57 -8.72
CA LEU A 272 -8.38 4.25 -8.65
C LEU A 272 -7.50 3.59 -7.58
N ILE A 273 -6.19 3.50 -7.81
CA ILE A 273 -5.25 2.87 -6.88
C ILE A 273 -4.21 3.89 -6.43
N ASP A 274 -4.18 4.15 -5.13
CA ASP A 274 -3.19 4.97 -4.45
C ASP A 274 -2.00 4.08 -4.03
N LEU A 275 -0.81 4.40 -4.52
CA LEU A 275 0.44 3.71 -4.19
C LEU A 275 1.42 4.57 -3.37
N HIS A 276 0.96 5.70 -2.83
CA HIS A 276 1.70 6.43 -1.83
C HIS A 276 0.81 7.39 -1.01
N ASN A 277 0.53 6.97 0.22
CA ASN A 277 -0.17 7.75 1.23
C ASN A 277 0.45 7.51 2.62
N HIS A 278 -0.03 8.22 3.65
CA HIS A 278 0.23 7.92 5.07
C HIS A 278 -1.09 8.14 5.81
N VAL A 279 -2.01 7.18 5.65
CA VAL A 279 -3.46 7.40 5.72
C VAL A 279 -3.93 8.00 7.06
N HIS A 280 -3.21 7.71 8.15
CA HIS A 280 -3.49 8.23 9.49
C HIS A 280 -3.46 9.75 9.58
N TYR A 281 -2.75 10.44 8.69
CA TYR A 281 -2.66 11.91 8.73
C TYR A 281 -3.75 12.61 7.91
N ASN A 282 -4.57 11.92 7.12
CA ASN A 282 -5.47 12.58 6.14
C ASN A 282 -6.63 13.35 6.80
N HIS A 283 -6.99 12.99 8.03
CA HIS A 283 -7.90 13.76 8.89
C HIS A 283 -7.33 15.15 9.28
N ILE A 284 -6.04 15.42 9.05
CA ILE A 284 -5.36 16.69 9.36
C ILE A 284 -5.36 17.57 8.10
N PRO A 285 -5.94 18.79 8.14
CA PRO A 285 -5.99 19.66 6.99
C PRO A 285 -4.60 20.20 6.61
N LEU A 286 -4.42 20.40 5.30
CA LEU A 286 -3.18 20.83 4.63
C LEU A 286 -2.34 21.82 5.46
N TRP A 287 -1.05 21.53 5.63
CA TRP A 287 -0.21 22.18 6.63
C TRP A 287 0.17 23.62 6.22
N ASP A 288 -0.32 24.59 7.00
CA ASP A 288 -0.12 26.02 6.77
C ASP A 288 1.13 26.51 7.52
N PHE A 289 2.31 26.18 6.96
CA PHE A 289 3.59 26.34 7.65
C PHE A 289 4.47 27.44 7.06
N ASN A 290 5.45 27.86 7.87
CA ASN A 290 6.56 28.70 7.42
C ASN A 290 7.85 27.88 7.47
N VAL A 291 8.62 27.86 6.38
CA VAL A 291 9.94 27.20 6.36
C VAL A 291 10.84 27.85 7.41
N HIS A 292 11.18 27.10 8.45
CA HIS A 292 11.93 27.59 9.61
C HIS A 292 13.44 27.79 9.34
N LEU A 293 13.92 27.31 8.18
CA LEU A 293 15.31 27.40 7.75
C LEU A 293 15.69 28.82 7.30
N SER A 294 16.98 29.18 7.45
CA SER A 294 17.52 30.40 6.86
C SER A 294 17.55 30.31 5.33
N GLU A 295 17.54 31.46 4.63
CA GLU A 295 17.53 31.53 3.15
C GLU A 295 18.64 30.65 2.52
N SER A 296 19.83 30.61 3.12
CA SER A 296 20.98 29.81 2.66
C SER A 296 20.90 28.30 2.95
N GLN A 297 19.76 27.79 3.43
CA GLN A 297 19.51 26.37 3.74
C GLN A 297 18.27 25.81 3.03
N ARG A 298 17.59 26.62 2.22
CA ARG A 298 16.36 26.28 1.49
C ARG A 298 16.69 25.71 0.10
N SER A 299 15.69 25.18 -0.60
CA SER A 299 15.79 24.95 -2.04
C SER A 299 15.95 26.28 -2.79
N ASP A 300 16.34 26.23 -4.07
CA ASP A 300 16.46 27.43 -4.92
C ASP A 300 15.09 28.14 -5.07
N GLU A 301 13.99 27.40 -4.96
CA GLU A 301 12.61 27.86 -4.92
C GLU A 301 12.16 28.41 -3.55
N GLY A 302 12.88 28.10 -2.47
CA GLY A 302 12.62 28.61 -1.12
C GLY A 302 11.87 27.68 -0.16
N GLY A 303 11.65 26.42 -0.56
CA GLY A 303 11.15 25.32 0.28
C GLY A 303 12.26 24.64 1.11
N TYR A 304 12.04 23.40 1.51
CA TYR A 304 13.08 22.52 2.06
C TYR A 304 13.95 21.94 0.93
N THR A 305 15.14 21.40 1.24
CA THR A 305 15.97 20.69 0.24
C THR A 305 15.81 19.17 0.27
N ASN A 306 15.39 18.60 1.41
CA ASN A 306 15.14 17.16 1.60
C ASN A 306 14.23 16.88 2.81
N ARG A 307 13.75 15.64 2.90
CA ARG A 307 12.77 15.20 3.91
C ARG A 307 13.20 15.34 5.37
N TYR A 308 14.49 15.19 5.65
CA TYR A 308 15.04 15.23 7.02
C TYR A 308 14.95 16.62 7.69
N GLN A 309 14.48 17.63 6.95
CA GLN A 309 14.37 19.01 7.42
C GLN A 309 13.01 19.34 8.03
N TRP A 310 11.89 18.95 7.42
CA TRP A 310 10.59 19.53 7.80
C TRP A 310 10.06 19.05 9.16
N GLY A 311 10.38 17.83 9.59
CA GLY A 311 10.02 17.32 10.93
C GLY A 311 10.70 18.08 12.08
N ASN A 312 11.77 18.83 11.78
CA ASN A 312 12.44 19.72 12.73
C ASN A 312 11.76 21.09 12.87
N ASN A 313 10.69 21.38 12.10
CA ASN A 313 9.93 22.62 12.25
C ASN A 313 9.30 22.71 13.64
N TYR A 314 9.31 23.92 14.22
CA TYR A 314 8.70 24.19 15.53
C TYR A 314 7.18 23.98 15.52
N ASP A 315 6.54 24.10 14.36
CA ASP A 315 5.10 23.92 14.16
C ASP A 315 4.70 22.45 13.89
N TYR A 316 5.67 21.57 13.62
CA TYR A 316 5.42 20.18 13.20
C TYR A 316 4.67 19.37 14.27
N GLY A 317 5.16 19.37 15.51
CA GLY A 317 4.47 18.73 16.63
C GLY A 317 3.05 19.28 16.85
N PRO A 318 2.89 20.61 17.02
CA PRO A 318 1.61 21.29 17.15
C PRO A 318 0.55 21.01 16.07
N SER A 319 0.95 20.86 14.81
CA SER A 319 0.02 20.65 13.68
C SER A 319 -0.17 19.18 13.29
N ILE A 320 0.86 18.36 13.45
CA ILE A 320 0.96 17.03 12.83
C ILE A 320 1.06 15.94 13.90
N THR A 321 2.21 15.83 14.57
CA THR A 321 2.52 14.68 15.44
C THR A 321 1.55 14.55 16.60
N TRP A 322 1.21 15.66 17.26
CA TRP A 322 0.30 15.61 18.40
C TRP A 322 -1.15 15.38 17.98
N MET A 323 -1.54 15.82 16.78
CA MET A 323 -2.88 15.59 16.26
C MET A 323 -3.09 14.11 15.91
N LYS A 324 -2.13 13.47 15.21
CA LYS A 324 -2.08 11.99 15.03
C LYS A 324 -2.13 11.27 16.39
N ASN A 325 -1.09 11.46 17.21
CA ASN A 325 -0.83 10.58 18.34
C ASN A 325 -1.91 10.72 19.44
N ASN A 326 -2.46 11.92 19.65
CA ASN A 326 -3.56 12.10 20.62
C ASN A 326 -4.81 11.31 20.22
N ILE A 327 -5.12 11.22 18.92
CA ILE A 327 -6.28 10.49 18.43
C ILE A 327 -6.07 8.98 18.59
N GLN A 328 -4.93 8.45 18.16
CA GLN A 328 -4.64 7.02 18.22
C GLN A 328 -4.44 6.47 19.65
N GLN A 329 -3.81 7.22 20.55
CA GLN A 329 -3.41 6.68 21.86
C GLN A 329 -4.61 6.33 22.75
N ASN A 330 -4.70 5.06 23.18
CA ASN A 330 -5.70 4.52 24.11
C ASN A 330 -5.79 5.23 25.47
N SER A 331 -4.75 5.98 25.88
CA SER A 331 -4.75 6.81 27.08
C SER A 331 -5.32 8.22 26.86
N ARG A 332 -5.47 8.64 25.60
CA ARG A 332 -5.94 9.96 25.16
C ARG A 332 -7.34 9.84 24.56
N TRP A 333 -7.50 9.81 23.23
CA TRP A 333 -8.82 9.60 22.61
C TRP A 333 -9.12 8.11 22.34
N GLY A 334 -8.12 7.32 21.91
CA GLY A 334 -8.28 5.88 21.63
C GLY A 334 -9.10 5.57 20.37
N MET A 335 -9.01 6.45 19.36
CA MET A 335 -9.88 6.49 18.17
C MET A 335 -9.11 6.17 16.88
N ALA A 336 -8.30 5.11 16.88
CA ALA A 336 -7.54 4.69 15.70
C ALA A 336 -8.47 4.23 14.55
N SER A 337 -9.51 3.47 14.88
CA SER A 337 -10.51 2.95 13.93
C SER A 337 -11.31 4.09 13.26
N GLU A 338 -11.76 5.08 14.03
CA GLU A 338 -12.47 6.25 13.50
C GLU A 338 -11.57 7.13 12.64
N GLN A 339 -10.29 7.32 13.04
CA GLN A 339 -9.30 8.03 12.24
C GLN A 339 -9.12 7.38 10.86
N MET A 340 -9.07 6.05 10.83
CA MET A 340 -8.89 5.30 9.59
C MET A 340 -10.12 5.31 8.71
N LYS A 341 -11.31 5.04 9.23
CA LYS A 341 -12.55 5.17 8.45
C LYS A 341 -12.72 6.58 7.89
N TYR A 342 -12.40 7.62 8.65
CA TYR A 342 -12.48 9.00 8.15
C TYR A 342 -11.57 9.21 6.93
N ALA A 343 -10.34 8.73 7.00
CA ALA A 343 -9.36 8.84 5.92
C ALA A 343 -9.67 7.93 4.71
N GLU A 344 -10.21 6.73 4.93
CA GLU A 344 -10.71 5.90 3.84
C GLU A 344 -11.95 6.52 3.16
N VAL A 345 -12.83 7.21 3.89
CA VAL A 345 -13.94 7.99 3.28
C VAL A 345 -13.41 9.09 2.37
N GLN A 346 -12.31 9.78 2.72
CA GLN A 346 -11.64 10.73 1.81
C GLN A 346 -11.12 10.05 0.53
N ALA A 347 -10.70 8.78 0.61
CA ALA A 347 -10.24 8.00 -0.53
C ALA A 347 -11.39 7.53 -1.44
N VAL A 348 -12.41 6.85 -0.90
CA VAL A 348 -13.55 6.35 -1.71
C VAL A 348 -14.42 7.48 -2.27
N ALA A 349 -14.45 8.65 -1.62
CA ALA A 349 -15.07 9.86 -2.14
C ALA A 349 -14.42 10.39 -3.43
N GLY A 350 -13.17 10.00 -3.72
CA GLY A 350 -12.49 10.24 -4.99
C GLY A 350 -12.47 9.04 -5.94
N GLY A 351 -13.13 7.93 -5.61
CA GLY A 351 -13.09 6.71 -6.42
C GLY A 351 -11.87 5.82 -6.20
N VAL A 352 -11.07 6.05 -5.15
CA VAL A 352 -9.96 5.17 -4.79
C VAL A 352 -10.52 3.89 -4.17
N THR A 353 -10.05 2.74 -4.64
CA THR A 353 -10.47 1.41 -4.16
C THR A 353 -9.34 0.65 -3.46
N ALA A 354 -8.09 1.07 -3.63
CA ALA A 354 -6.92 0.50 -2.95
C ALA A 354 -5.91 1.59 -2.60
N ILE A 355 -5.24 1.46 -1.44
CA ILE A 355 -4.35 2.46 -0.85
C ILE A 355 -3.14 1.82 -0.16
N GLN A 356 -1.93 2.30 -0.50
CA GLN A 356 -0.70 2.06 0.25
C GLN A 356 -0.50 3.21 1.25
N GLY A 357 -0.24 2.92 2.52
CA GLY A 357 0.09 3.97 3.49
C GLY A 357 -0.01 3.57 4.97
N SER A 358 0.28 2.32 5.26
CA SER A 358 0.18 1.72 6.60
C SER A 358 1.38 2.05 7.49
N PRO A 359 1.21 2.14 8.82
CA PRO A 359 2.33 2.11 9.75
C PRO A 359 2.99 0.73 9.73
N SER A 360 4.29 0.68 10.03
CA SER A 360 5.08 -0.56 10.10
C SER A 360 4.79 -1.43 11.34
N SER A 361 3.82 -1.06 12.16
CA SER A 361 3.46 -1.72 13.42
C SER A 361 2.01 -1.40 13.81
N GLY A 362 1.35 -2.29 14.56
CA GLY A 362 0.01 -2.03 15.14
C GLY A 362 -1.18 -2.04 14.16
N THR A 363 -1.14 -2.89 13.14
CA THR A 363 -2.05 -2.88 11.97
C THR A 363 -3.48 -3.43 12.21
N SER A 364 -3.90 -3.80 13.42
CA SER A 364 -5.26 -4.34 13.62
C SER A 364 -6.40 -3.34 13.40
N ALA A 365 -6.14 -2.04 13.61
CA ALA A 365 -7.02 -0.92 13.23
C ALA A 365 -6.77 -0.40 11.80
N TRP A 366 -6.00 -1.15 11.00
CA TRP A 366 -5.53 -0.80 9.66
C TRP A 366 -5.95 -1.79 8.57
N ASP A 367 -6.58 -2.89 8.98
CA ASP A 367 -7.30 -3.75 8.06
C ASP A 367 -8.47 -2.96 7.46
N SER A 368 -8.55 -2.95 6.14
CA SER A 368 -9.22 -1.88 5.39
C SER A 368 -10.71 -2.13 5.22
N MET A 369 -11.51 -1.11 5.53
CA MET A 369 -12.96 -1.26 5.68
C MET A 369 -13.75 -0.76 4.46
N LEU A 370 -13.19 0.23 3.76
CA LEU A 370 -13.80 0.85 2.58
C LEU A 370 -12.91 0.73 1.34
N THR A 371 -11.60 0.70 1.52
CA THR A 371 -10.60 0.47 0.48
C THR A 371 -9.95 -0.91 0.65
N ARG A 372 -8.95 -1.23 -0.17
CA ARG A 372 -7.96 -2.27 0.11
C ARG A 372 -6.69 -1.63 0.66
N ASN A 373 -6.22 -2.11 1.80
CA ASN A 373 -4.86 -1.86 2.25
C ASN A 373 -3.89 -2.64 1.34
N VAL A 374 -3.01 -1.94 0.62
CA VAL A 374 -2.05 -2.56 -0.31
C VAL A 374 -0.98 -3.36 0.42
N GLU A 375 -0.66 -3.01 1.68
CA GLU A 375 0.34 -3.71 2.50
C GLU A 375 -0.19 -4.99 3.19
N LEU A 376 -1.45 -5.35 2.98
CA LEU A 376 -2.08 -6.54 3.56
C LEU A 376 -2.46 -7.59 2.49
N TYR A 377 -2.89 -8.76 2.98
CA TYR A 377 -3.30 -9.90 2.17
C TYR A 377 -4.39 -9.55 1.15
N ASN A 378 -4.04 -9.60 -0.13
CA ASN A 378 -4.99 -9.37 -1.22
C ASN A 378 -4.83 -10.48 -2.27
N PHE A 379 -5.95 -10.91 -2.85
CA PHE A 379 -5.99 -11.82 -4.00
C PHE A 379 -5.27 -13.18 -3.81
N GLY A 380 -5.12 -13.63 -2.55
CA GLY A 380 -4.34 -14.82 -2.22
C GLY A 380 -2.83 -14.59 -2.31
N GLN A 381 -2.36 -13.38 -1.99
CA GLN A 381 -0.96 -12.97 -2.03
C GLN A 381 -0.64 -12.04 -0.85
N ASP A 382 0.59 -12.16 -0.35
CA ASP A 382 1.11 -11.45 0.83
C ASP A 382 2.63 -11.27 0.64
N GLY A 383 2.97 -10.31 -0.22
CA GLY A 383 4.34 -10.12 -0.75
C GLY A 383 4.72 -8.64 -0.88
N ILE A 384 4.06 -7.77 -0.13
CA ILE A 384 4.24 -6.31 -0.20
C ILE A 384 5.10 -5.87 0.99
N GLU A 385 6.20 -5.19 0.72
CA GLU A 385 7.14 -4.69 1.72
C GLU A 385 7.22 -3.16 1.63
N THR A 386 7.23 -2.46 2.77
CA THR A 386 7.21 -0.99 2.80
C THR A 386 8.33 -0.41 3.66
N CYS A 387 9.08 0.54 3.11
CA CYS A 387 10.15 1.29 3.75
C CYS A 387 9.92 2.81 3.63
N ALA A 388 9.01 3.34 4.45
CA ALA A 388 8.88 4.78 4.63
C ALA A 388 10.13 5.37 5.33
N VAL A 389 10.60 4.71 6.39
CA VAL A 389 11.62 5.26 7.33
C VAL A 389 12.65 4.21 7.78
N CYS A 390 12.90 3.16 7.00
CA CYS A 390 13.71 2.00 7.44
C CYS A 390 15.25 2.17 7.34
N GLY A 391 15.75 3.37 7.01
CA GLY A 391 17.21 3.60 6.89
C GLY A 391 17.89 2.88 5.72
N ALA A 392 17.15 2.56 4.64
CA ALA A 392 17.65 1.73 3.54
C ALA A 392 18.99 2.17 2.90
N ALA A 393 19.33 3.46 2.98
CA ALA A 393 20.59 4.01 2.50
C ALA A 393 21.80 3.75 3.43
N ASP A 394 21.59 3.54 4.73
CA ASP A 394 22.64 3.51 5.77
C ASP A 394 23.56 2.29 5.65
N ASP A 395 24.85 2.44 5.96
CA ASP A 395 25.92 1.45 5.70
C ASP A 395 25.66 0.05 6.29
N ASP A 396 24.85 -0.07 7.35
CA ASP A 396 24.52 -1.33 8.04
C ASP A 396 23.16 -1.94 7.66
N TYR A 397 22.28 -1.22 6.94
CA TYR A 397 21.05 -1.82 6.39
C TYR A 397 21.37 -2.80 5.26
N SER A 398 21.09 -4.09 5.46
CA SER A 398 21.43 -5.16 4.51
C SER A 398 20.39 -5.41 3.42
N GLY A 399 19.10 -5.14 3.67
CA GLY A 399 17.98 -5.52 2.81
C GLY A 399 17.93 -7.01 2.43
N SER A 400 18.54 -7.88 3.23
CA SER A 400 18.76 -9.28 2.86
C SER A 400 17.51 -10.16 2.89
N HIS A 401 16.41 -9.70 3.49
CA HIS A 401 15.09 -10.32 3.35
C HIS A 401 14.52 -10.06 1.95
N LEU A 402 14.44 -8.79 1.51
CA LEU A 402 13.97 -8.38 0.19
C LEU A 402 14.68 -9.14 -0.94
N ILE A 403 16.01 -9.19 -0.88
CA ILE A 403 16.86 -9.91 -1.84
C ILE A 403 16.55 -11.42 -1.84
N SER A 404 16.14 -11.99 -0.70
CA SER A 404 15.71 -13.39 -0.62
C SER A 404 14.29 -13.58 -1.18
N GLN A 405 13.36 -12.66 -0.92
CA GLN A 405 11.96 -12.72 -1.38
C GLN A 405 11.87 -12.58 -2.91
N ASN A 406 12.63 -11.65 -3.51
CA ASN A 406 12.86 -11.56 -4.97
C ASN A 406 13.41 -12.89 -5.52
N GLN A 407 14.44 -13.46 -4.89
CA GLN A 407 15.04 -14.73 -5.35
C GLN A 407 14.14 -15.96 -5.19
N SER A 408 13.12 -15.93 -4.32
CA SER A 408 12.06 -16.94 -4.26
C SER A 408 10.85 -16.65 -5.15
N GLY A 409 10.74 -15.46 -5.75
CA GLY A 409 9.54 -15.02 -6.45
C GLY A 409 8.34 -14.86 -5.50
N SER A 410 8.60 -14.43 -4.27
CA SER A 410 7.61 -14.21 -3.20
C SER A 410 7.60 -12.75 -2.72
N LEU A 411 8.12 -11.84 -3.54
CA LEU A 411 7.90 -10.42 -3.41
C LEU A 411 7.00 -9.97 -4.58
N ASN A 412 6.10 -9.05 -4.31
CA ASN A 412 5.21 -8.41 -5.27
C ASN A 412 5.64 -6.98 -5.54
N ALA A 413 5.93 -6.22 -4.47
CA ALA A 413 6.45 -4.86 -4.51
C ALA A 413 7.25 -4.55 -3.25
N TRP A 414 8.28 -3.71 -3.40
CA TRP A 414 8.95 -3.01 -2.31
C TRP A 414 8.79 -1.50 -2.47
N PHE A 415 7.90 -0.91 -1.68
CA PHE A 415 7.65 0.52 -1.64
C PHE A 415 8.73 1.23 -0.81
N VAL A 416 9.46 2.17 -1.41
CA VAL A 416 10.56 2.86 -0.72
C VAL A 416 10.63 4.36 -1.00
N HIS A 417 10.55 5.16 0.06
CA HIS A 417 10.79 6.61 0.01
C HIS A 417 12.26 6.88 -0.28
N LEU A 418 12.54 7.32 -1.50
CA LEU A 418 13.90 7.38 -2.02
C LEU A 418 14.12 8.64 -2.85
N ALA A 419 15.22 9.34 -2.56
CA ALA A 419 15.60 10.59 -3.21
C ALA A 419 14.52 11.70 -3.11
N GLU A 420 13.75 11.68 -2.02
CA GLU A 420 12.77 12.71 -1.67
C GLU A 420 13.48 14.02 -1.31
N GLY A 421 13.23 15.07 -2.10
CA GLY A 421 13.93 16.35 -2.04
C GLY A 421 14.51 16.76 -3.39
N VAL A 422 15.36 17.79 -3.38
CA VAL A 422 15.97 18.39 -4.58
C VAL A 422 17.49 18.49 -4.51
N ASP A 423 18.12 18.01 -3.43
CA ASP A 423 19.56 18.09 -3.24
C ASP A 423 20.35 16.80 -3.55
N SER A 424 21.68 16.95 -3.59
CA SER A 424 22.61 15.86 -3.89
C SER A 424 22.69 14.78 -2.80
N SER A 425 22.19 15.04 -1.59
CA SER A 425 22.12 14.04 -0.52
C SER A 425 20.99 13.07 -0.80
N SER A 426 19.77 13.57 -1.00
CA SER A 426 18.62 12.75 -1.44
C SER A 426 18.98 11.93 -2.68
N LYS A 427 19.58 12.57 -3.69
CA LYS A 427 20.03 11.89 -4.91
C LYS A 427 21.03 10.75 -4.68
N SER A 428 21.85 10.83 -3.63
CA SER A 428 22.88 9.82 -3.32
C SER A 428 22.30 8.57 -2.66
N GLU A 429 21.11 8.64 -2.05
CA GLU A 429 20.41 7.50 -1.46
C GLU A 429 20.19 6.38 -2.49
N PHE A 430 19.75 6.76 -3.69
CA PHE A 430 19.55 5.80 -4.79
C PHE A 430 20.83 5.06 -5.16
N ASP A 431 21.98 5.76 -5.20
CA ASP A 431 23.25 5.09 -5.50
C ASP A 431 23.69 4.19 -4.33
N ALA A 432 23.28 4.44 -3.09
CA ALA A 432 23.50 3.52 -1.98
C ALA A 432 22.68 2.22 -2.15
N LEU A 433 21.36 2.32 -2.38
CA LEU A 433 20.49 1.15 -2.63
C LEU A 433 20.94 0.36 -3.87
N TRP A 434 21.27 1.05 -4.97
CA TRP A 434 21.79 0.44 -6.20
C TRP A 434 23.07 -0.37 -5.95
N ASN A 435 24.02 0.17 -5.17
CA ASN A 435 25.27 -0.51 -4.86
C ASN A 435 25.09 -1.70 -3.89
N LYS A 436 23.99 -1.75 -3.13
CA LYS A 436 23.59 -2.92 -2.31
C LYS A 436 22.85 -4.00 -3.12
N GLY A 437 22.37 -3.67 -4.32
CA GLY A 437 21.51 -4.55 -5.12
C GLY A 437 20.03 -4.52 -4.71
N LEU A 438 19.59 -3.44 -4.05
CA LEU A 438 18.20 -3.26 -3.58
C LEU A 438 17.30 -2.55 -4.60
N ILE A 439 17.84 -2.05 -5.70
CA ILE A 439 17.04 -1.58 -6.84
C ILE A 439 16.91 -2.76 -7.81
N MET A 440 15.73 -3.37 -7.82
CA MET A 440 15.36 -4.64 -8.47
C MET A 440 13.97 -4.51 -9.14
N ASP A 441 13.49 -5.57 -9.78
CA ASP A 441 12.23 -5.63 -10.55
C ASP A 441 11.05 -5.04 -9.76
N GLU A 442 10.83 -5.57 -8.55
CA GLU A 442 9.69 -5.21 -7.68
C GLU A 442 9.92 -3.90 -6.91
N THR A 443 10.99 -3.14 -7.18
CA THR A 443 11.23 -1.87 -6.47
C THR A 443 10.31 -0.77 -6.97
N VAL A 444 9.47 -0.23 -6.09
CA VAL A 444 8.61 0.92 -6.36
C VAL A 444 9.20 2.14 -5.64
N VAL A 445 9.85 3.01 -6.42
CA VAL A 445 10.47 4.24 -5.90
C VAL A 445 9.40 5.28 -5.65
N ILE A 446 9.20 5.64 -4.39
CA ILE A 446 8.30 6.72 -3.98
C ILE A 446 9.04 8.07 -4.08
N HIS A 447 8.36 9.05 -4.67
CA HIS A 447 8.84 10.37 -5.07
C HIS A 447 9.91 10.36 -6.17
N GLY A 448 11.13 9.89 -5.88
CA GLY A 448 12.27 9.98 -6.81
C GLY A 448 12.70 11.41 -7.20
N THR A 449 12.31 12.43 -6.43
CA THR A 449 12.35 13.85 -6.85
C THR A 449 13.75 14.37 -7.23
N ALA A 450 14.80 13.95 -6.51
CA ALA A 450 16.18 14.37 -6.79
C ALA A 450 16.89 13.53 -7.88
N LEU A 451 16.22 12.52 -8.45
CA LEU A 451 16.81 11.64 -9.46
C LEU A 451 16.97 12.33 -10.82
N ASP A 452 18.00 11.93 -11.56
CA ASP A 452 18.15 12.34 -12.96
C ASP A 452 18.01 11.17 -13.94
N ARG A 453 18.04 11.51 -15.22
CA ARG A 453 17.92 10.57 -16.34
C ARG A 453 18.86 9.36 -16.22
N SER A 454 20.07 9.50 -15.69
CA SER A 454 21.02 8.39 -15.52
C SER A 454 20.68 7.42 -14.39
N GLN A 455 19.80 7.83 -13.46
CA GLN A 455 19.25 6.96 -12.42
C GLN A 455 17.93 6.32 -12.88
N PHE A 456 17.09 7.05 -13.63
CA PHE A 456 15.96 6.44 -14.33
C PHE A 456 16.42 5.39 -15.38
N ASP A 457 17.46 5.69 -16.17
CA ASP A 457 18.05 4.70 -17.09
C ASP A 457 18.55 3.43 -16.36
N LYS A 458 18.93 3.51 -15.07
CA LYS A 458 19.26 2.33 -14.24
C LYS A 458 18.00 1.56 -13.82
N MET A 459 16.98 2.25 -13.31
CA MET A 459 15.69 1.63 -12.93
C MET A 459 15.10 0.85 -14.11
N ALA A 460 15.10 1.44 -15.31
CA ALA A 460 14.67 0.80 -16.55
C ALA A 460 15.49 -0.45 -16.94
N THR A 461 16.72 -0.63 -16.43
CA THR A 461 17.50 -1.86 -16.68
C THR A 461 17.12 -3.04 -15.78
N VAL A 462 16.39 -2.81 -14.68
CA VAL A 462 15.91 -3.87 -13.79
C VAL A 462 14.39 -4.03 -13.81
N GLY A 463 13.64 -3.00 -14.22
CA GLY A 463 12.17 -3.02 -14.27
C GLY A 463 11.48 -2.21 -13.16
N ALA A 464 12.25 -1.56 -12.29
CA ALA A 464 11.75 -0.76 -11.18
C ALA A 464 10.86 0.41 -11.62
N ASP A 465 9.76 0.62 -10.90
CA ASP A 465 8.71 1.59 -11.20
C ASP A 465 8.76 2.82 -10.27
N LEU A 466 7.98 3.87 -10.59
CA LEU A 466 8.03 5.19 -9.94
C LEU A 466 6.63 5.66 -9.50
N VAL A 467 6.50 6.14 -8.27
CA VAL A 467 5.30 6.82 -7.77
C VAL A 467 5.57 8.33 -7.64
N TRP A 468 4.76 9.13 -8.32
CA TRP A 468 4.85 10.59 -8.39
C TRP A 468 3.76 11.24 -7.52
N SER A 469 4.16 12.21 -6.68
CA SER A 469 3.28 12.98 -5.79
C SER A 469 3.54 14.48 -5.97
N PRO A 470 3.08 15.10 -7.08
CA PRO A 470 3.43 16.47 -7.44
C PRO A 470 3.06 17.52 -6.40
N ILE A 471 1.90 17.47 -5.73
CA ILE A 471 1.51 18.55 -4.81
C ILE A 471 2.34 18.55 -3.53
N SER A 472 2.61 17.37 -2.94
CA SER A 472 3.53 17.21 -1.79
C SER A 472 4.93 17.70 -2.13
N ASN A 473 5.45 17.29 -3.29
CA ASN A 473 6.74 17.74 -3.79
C ASN A 473 6.82 19.27 -3.93
N LEU A 474 5.80 19.91 -4.52
CA LEU A 474 5.74 21.36 -4.68
C LEU A 474 5.58 22.08 -3.32
N LEU A 475 4.73 21.58 -2.42
CA LEU A 475 4.47 22.20 -1.11
C LEU A 475 5.63 22.01 -0.11
N LEU A 476 6.41 20.94 -0.21
CA LEU A 476 7.59 20.71 0.66
C LEU A 476 8.87 21.30 0.04
N TYR A 477 9.14 21.06 -1.24
CA TYR A 477 10.44 21.33 -1.87
C TYR A 477 10.42 22.47 -2.89
N GLY A 478 9.24 22.84 -3.41
CA GLY A 478 9.06 23.88 -4.45
C GLY A 478 9.26 23.38 -5.88
N ASN A 479 9.59 22.10 -6.06
CA ASN A 479 9.82 21.46 -7.36
C ASN A 479 9.44 19.97 -7.27
N THR A 480 9.23 19.31 -8.41
CA THR A 480 8.79 17.89 -8.46
C THR A 480 9.57 17.06 -9.48
N THR A 481 9.38 15.75 -9.40
CA THR A 481 10.11 14.72 -10.14
C THR A 481 10.05 14.94 -11.65
N ASN A 482 11.19 14.73 -12.33
CA ASN A 482 11.29 14.88 -13.78
C ASN A 482 10.69 13.66 -14.50
N VAL A 483 9.36 13.53 -14.44
CA VAL A 483 8.60 12.40 -15.00
C VAL A 483 8.76 12.26 -16.51
N ARG A 484 9.00 13.34 -17.27
CA ARG A 484 9.39 13.25 -18.70
C ARG A 484 10.70 12.46 -18.90
N ALA A 485 11.65 12.57 -17.98
CA ALA A 485 12.92 11.85 -18.05
C ALA A 485 12.80 10.39 -17.61
N ALA A 486 11.86 10.08 -16.71
CA ALA A 486 11.50 8.73 -16.27
C ALA A 486 10.74 7.96 -17.36
N ASP A 487 9.66 8.54 -17.89
CA ASP A 487 8.89 7.97 -19.00
C ASP A 487 9.79 7.69 -20.21
N ALA A 488 10.59 8.69 -20.63
CA ALA A 488 11.48 8.50 -21.77
C ALA A 488 12.63 7.51 -21.51
N ALA A 489 12.79 6.98 -20.28
CA ALA A 489 13.65 5.86 -19.93
C ALA A 489 12.92 4.50 -19.94
N GLY A 490 11.59 4.50 -19.88
CA GLY A 490 10.72 3.32 -19.96
C GLY A 490 10.20 2.81 -18.62
N LEU A 491 10.16 3.66 -17.58
CA LEU A 491 9.58 3.32 -16.27
C LEU A 491 8.04 3.34 -16.36
N THR A 492 7.37 2.47 -15.60
CA THR A 492 5.95 2.69 -15.30
C THR A 492 5.86 3.80 -14.25
N ILE A 493 4.98 4.77 -14.48
CA ILE A 493 4.73 5.87 -13.55
C ILE A 493 3.32 5.70 -13.00
N SER A 494 3.21 5.74 -11.68
CA SER A 494 1.94 5.85 -10.96
C SER A 494 1.83 7.22 -10.30
N LEU A 495 0.61 7.71 -10.10
CA LEU A 495 0.32 9.00 -9.48
C LEU A 495 -0.40 8.76 -8.15
N ALA A 496 0.07 9.41 -7.09
CA ALA A 496 -0.45 9.24 -5.74
C ALA A 496 -0.37 10.55 -4.94
N PRO A 497 -1.38 10.88 -4.11
CA PRO A 497 -1.49 12.16 -3.42
C PRO A 497 -0.38 12.43 -2.39
N ASP A 498 0.28 11.39 -1.84
CA ASP A 498 0.95 11.48 -0.52
C ASP A 498 -0.08 11.80 0.60
N TRP A 499 0.40 12.07 1.81
CA TRP A 499 -0.41 12.39 3.00
C TRP A 499 -1.08 13.77 3.00
N GLY A 500 -2.30 13.86 3.53
CA GLY A 500 -3.13 15.08 3.60
C GLY A 500 -2.45 16.37 4.09
N PRO A 501 -1.48 16.35 5.04
CA PRO A 501 -0.71 17.54 5.42
C PRO A 501 0.11 18.21 4.33
N SER A 502 0.43 17.54 3.22
CA SER A 502 1.02 18.19 2.03
C SER A 502 0.50 17.67 0.68
N GLY A 503 -0.37 16.66 0.69
CA GLY A 503 -0.92 15.98 -0.46
C GLY A 503 -2.24 16.55 -0.98
N SER A 504 -2.82 15.86 -1.95
CA SER A 504 -4.24 15.96 -2.26
C SER A 504 -5.05 15.02 -1.37
N LYS A 505 -6.38 15.17 -1.33
CA LYS A 505 -7.23 14.29 -0.50
C LYS A 505 -7.31 12.85 -1.03
N ASN A 506 -7.07 12.66 -2.33
CA ASN A 506 -7.06 11.38 -3.06
C ASN A 506 -6.50 11.58 -4.49
N ASN A 507 -6.34 10.48 -5.24
CA ASN A 507 -5.82 10.47 -6.62
C ASN A 507 -6.64 11.32 -7.61
N LEU A 508 -7.97 11.40 -7.44
CA LEU A 508 -8.82 12.19 -8.34
C LEU A 508 -8.46 13.67 -8.29
N HIS A 509 -8.07 14.18 -7.13
CA HIS A 509 -7.59 15.56 -7.00
C HIS A 509 -6.13 15.70 -7.48
N GLU A 510 -5.26 14.71 -7.21
CA GLU A 510 -3.87 14.72 -7.67
C GLU A 510 -3.74 14.74 -9.21
N LEU A 511 -4.65 14.08 -9.93
CA LEU A 511 -4.76 14.14 -11.40
C LEU A 511 -4.78 15.57 -11.94
N LYS A 512 -5.43 16.51 -11.24
CA LYS A 512 -5.56 17.90 -11.68
C LYS A 512 -4.25 18.68 -11.49
N VAL A 513 -3.46 18.30 -10.49
CA VAL A 513 -2.10 18.85 -10.26
C VAL A 513 -1.13 18.31 -11.31
N ALA A 514 -1.19 16.99 -11.57
CA ALA A 514 -0.40 16.33 -12.61
C ALA A 514 -0.71 16.88 -14.01
N ASP A 515 -1.99 17.07 -14.34
CA ASP A 515 -2.45 17.63 -15.62
C ASP A 515 -2.09 19.11 -15.78
N LEU A 516 -2.32 19.95 -14.76
CA LEU A 516 -1.92 21.36 -14.80
C LEU A 516 -0.39 21.48 -15.00
N TRP A 517 0.41 20.64 -14.33
CA TRP A 517 1.86 20.55 -14.54
C TRP A 517 2.23 20.06 -15.94
N ASN A 518 1.50 19.06 -16.45
CA ASN A 518 1.67 18.55 -17.81
C ASN A 518 1.45 19.65 -18.88
N GLN A 519 0.38 20.42 -18.76
CA GLN A 519 0.03 21.50 -19.68
C GLN A 519 0.98 22.70 -19.58
N GLU A 520 1.25 23.20 -18.37
CA GLU A 520 1.96 24.47 -18.16
C GLU A 520 3.49 24.33 -18.19
N VAL A 521 4.03 23.16 -17.80
CA VAL A 521 5.48 22.94 -17.61
C VAL A 521 6.05 21.87 -18.55
N MET A 522 5.24 20.90 -18.99
CA MET A 522 5.71 19.75 -19.78
C MET A 522 5.35 19.80 -21.28
N ASP A 523 4.78 20.89 -21.77
CA ASP A 523 4.30 21.04 -23.17
C ASP A 523 3.17 20.04 -23.56
N SER A 524 2.34 19.60 -22.60
CA SER A 524 1.39 18.49 -22.75
C SER A 524 2.07 17.21 -23.26
N TYR A 525 3.08 16.76 -22.51
CA TYR A 525 3.89 15.58 -22.85
C TYR A 525 3.11 14.28 -22.76
N PHE A 526 2.34 14.10 -21.68
CA PHE A 526 1.44 12.96 -21.50
C PHE A 526 0.06 13.25 -22.11
N THR A 527 -0.57 12.23 -22.67
CA THR A 527 -1.97 12.22 -23.07
C THR A 527 -2.90 12.08 -21.84
N ASP A 528 -4.18 12.44 -22.01
CA ASP A 528 -5.18 12.20 -20.97
C ASP A 528 -5.29 10.69 -20.63
N TYR A 529 -5.12 9.80 -21.61
CA TYR A 529 -5.08 8.34 -21.40
C TYR A 529 -3.91 7.91 -20.50
N GLU A 530 -2.70 8.44 -20.73
CA GLU A 530 -1.54 8.10 -19.91
C GLU A 530 -1.71 8.61 -18.47
N LEU A 531 -2.28 9.79 -18.27
CA LEU A 531 -2.64 10.29 -16.94
C LEU A 531 -3.70 9.41 -16.24
N ALA A 532 -4.72 8.95 -16.97
CA ALA A 532 -5.71 8.00 -16.44
C ALA A 532 -5.08 6.62 -16.11
N ALA A 533 -4.08 6.18 -16.89
CA ALA A 533 -3.34 4.94 -16.63
C ALA A 533 -2.48 5.05 -15.35
N MET A 534 -1.89 6.23 -15.06
CA MET A 534 -1.12 6.48 -13.84
C MET A 534 -1.91 6.26 -12.53
N VAL A 535 -3.25 6.24 -12.57
CA VAL A 535 -4.11 6.00 -11.40
C VAL A 535 -4.92 4.69 -11.47
N THR A 536 -4.74 3.87 -12.52
CA THR A 536 -5.48 2.60 -12.71
C THR A 536 -4.56 1.43 -13.08
N SER A 537 -4.21 1.27 -14.36
CA SER A 537 -3.45 0.12 -14.85
C SER A 537 -1.98 0.14 -14.45
N ASN A 538 -1.37 1.33 -14.34
CA ASN A 538 0.02 1.47 -13.94
C ASN A 538 0.27 1.10 -12.48
N PRO A 539 -0.52 1.60 -11.50
CA PRO A 539 -0.38 1.17 -10.11
C PRO A 539 -0.75 -0.30 -9.92
N ALA A 540 -1.77 -0.82 -10.60
CA ALA A 540 -2.03 -2.26 -10.60
C ALA A 540 -0.80 -3.07 -11.06
N LYS A 541 -0.11 -2.65 -12.13
CA LYS A 541 1.16 -3.28 -12.54
C LYS A 541 2.26 -3.13 -11.49
N ALA A 542 2.46 -1.95 -10.92
CA ALA A 542 3.55 -1.69 -9.98
C ALA A 542 3.41 -2.46 -8.64
N ALA A 543 2.18 -2.82 -8.24
CA ALA A 543 1.91 -3.72 -7.12
C ALA A 543 1.94 -5.23 -7.50
N ASN A 544 2.21 -5.56 -8.77
CA ASN A 544 2.05 -6.91 -9.33
C ASN A 544 0.60 -7.45 -9.18
N TRP A 545 -0.38 -6.56 -9.34
CA TRP A 545 -1.83 -6.77 -9.19
C TRP A 545 -2.62 -6.65 -10.51
N ASP A 546 -1.95 -6.45 -11.66
CA ASP A 546 -2.56 -6.25 -13.00
C ASP A 546 -3.38 -7.46 -13.52
N SER A 547 -3.24 -8.61 -12.87
CA SER A 547 -4.06 -9.80 -13.10
C SER A 547 -5.41 -9.76 -12.38
N PHE A 548 -5.60 -8.86 -11.40
CA PHE A 548 -6.73 -8.83 -10.49
C PHE A 548 -7.57 -7.55 -10.55
N VAL A 549 -6.93 -6.38 -10.72
CA VAL A 549 -7.55 -5.04 -10.69
C VAL A 549 -6.90 -4.09 -11.70
N GLY A 550 -7.33 -2.81 -11.72
CA GLY A 550 -6.78 -1.77 -12.62
C GLY A 550 -7.28 -1.82 -14.06
N GLN A 551 -8.08 -2.83 -14.43
CA GLN A 551 -8.79 -2.97 -15.72
C GLN A 551 -10.19 -3.57 -15.49
N LEU A 552 -11.13 -3.33 -16.42
CA LEU A 552 -12.48 -3.93 -16.34
C LEU A 552 -12.58 -5.15 -17.26
N LYS A 553 -12.36 -6.35 -16.71
CA LYS A 553 -12.42 -7.63 -17.44
C LYS A 553 -13.20 -8.69 -16.69
N SER A 554 -13.80 -9.63 -17.44
CA SER A 554 -14.34 -10.87 -16.90
C SER A 554 -13.23 -11.64 -16.16
N GLY A 555 -13.46 -11.95 -14.87
CA GLY A 555 -12.51 -12.65 -13.99
C GLY A 555 -11.63 -11.75 -13.12
N MET A 556 -11.73 -10.43 -13.22
CA MET A 556 -11.11 -9.47 -12.28
C MET A 556 -12.04 -9.15 -11.11
N TYR A 557 -11.50 -8.62 -10.02
CA TYR A 557 -12.29 -8.16 -8.88
C TYR A 557 -13.10 -6.91 -9.25
N ALA A 558 -14.29 -6.77 -8.66
CA ALA A 558 -15.18 -5.64 -8.91
C ALA A 558 -14.78 -4.39 -8.10
N ASP A 559 -13.59 -3.89 -8.41
CA ASP A 559 -13.05 -2.62 -7.97
C ASP A 559 -13.29 -1.59 -9.07
N ILE A 560 -14.28 -0.71 -8.89
CA ILE A 560 -14.90 0.11 -9.96
C ILE A 560 -15.19 1.52 -9.45
N VAL A 561 -14.96 2.53 -10.28
CA VAL A 561 -15.54 3.88 -10.08
C VAL A 561 -16.42 4.27 -11.26
N VAL A 562 -17.53 4.94 -10.97
CA VAL A 562 -18.43 5.56 -11.94
C VAL A 562 -18.41 7.08 -11.74
N MET A 563 -18.00 7.81 -12.77
CA MET A 563 -18.06 9.28 -12.82
C MET A 563 -19.23 9.75 -13.69
N ASP A 564 -19.67 10.98 -13.53
CA ASP A 564 -20.63 11.60 -14.45
C ASP A 564 -20.10 11.71 -15.89
N THR A 565 -21.00 11.64 -16.86
CA THR A 565 -20.65 11.74 -18.29
C THR A 565 -20.83 13.18 -18.79
N PHE A 566 -19.75 13.96 -18.75
CA PHE A 566 -19.78 15.38 -19.16
C PHE A 566 -18.79 15.76 -20.25
N HIS A 567 -17.93 14.84 -20.70
CA HIS A 567 -16.99 15.07 -21.80
C HIS A 567 -16.94 13.90 -22.81
N ASP A 568 -16.82 14.22 -24.10
CA ASP A 568 -16.81 13.24 -25.21
C ASP A 568 -15.60 12.30 -25.13
N ASP A 569 -14.42 12.85 -24.83
CA ASP A 569 -13.22 12.07 -24.47
C ASP A 569 -13.37 11.56 -23.02
N PRO A 570 -13.29 10.24 -22.76
CA PRO A 570 -13.47 9.66 -21.44
C PRO A 570 -12.29 9.90 -20.49
N TYR A 571 -11.07 10.09 -21.00
CA TYR A 571 -9.90 10.26 -20.14
C TYR A 571 -9.85 11.69 -19.60
N ARG A 572 -10.17 12.66 -20.46
CA ARG A 572 -10.44 14.05 -20.05
C ARG A 572 -11.59 14.14 -19.04
N ASN A 573 -12.64 13.33 -19.23
CA ASN A 573 -13.77 13.23 -18.31
C ASN A 573 -13.34 12.75 -16.90
N LEU A 574 -12.35 11.86 -16.78
CA LEU A 574 -11.84 11.43 -15.47
C LEU A 574 -11.02 12.53 -14.79
N ILE A 575 -10.11 13.17 -15.54
CA ILE A 575 -9.21 14.22 -15.01
C ILE A 575 -10.01 15.43 -14.49
N GLU A 576 -11.06 15.83 -15.19
CA GLU A 576 -11.90 16.98 -14.83
C GLU A 576 -13.02 16.69 -13.84
N ALA A 577 -13.24 15.43 -13.43
CA ALA A 577 -14.30 15.06 -12.46
C ALA A 577 -13.94 15.52 -11.04
N ILE A 578 -14.88 16.11 -10.32
CA ILE A 578 -14.73 16.53 -8.92
C ILE A 578 -15.62 15.68 -8.01
N ASP A 579 -15.59 15.95 -6.70
CA ASP A 579 -16.31 15.20 -5.65
C ASP A 579 -17.81 14.99 -5.96
N ALA A 580 -18.42 15.98 -6.62
CA ALA A 580 -19.82 15.93 -7.04
C ALA A 580 -20.09 14.93 -8.17
N ASP A 581 -19.13 14.69 -9.06
CA ASP A 581 -19.27 13.81 -10.24
C ASP A 581 -19.09 12.33 -9.91
N VAL A 582 -18.61 11.97 -8.71
CA VAL A 582 -18.42 10.57 -8.29
C VAL A 582 -19.78 9.94 -7.99
N ARG A 583 -20.30 9.16 -8.94
CA ARG A 583 -21.64 8.54 -8.88
C ARG A 583 -21.67 7.25 -8.07
N LEU A 584 -20.58 6.47 -8.11
CA LEU A 584 -20.45 5.21 -7.38
C LEU A 584 -18.98 4.80 -7.27
N THR A 585 -18.56 4.38 -6.08
CA THR A 585 -17.31 3.67 -5.80
C THR A 585 -17.64 2.27 -5.27
N VAL A 586 -17.04 1.25 -5.88
CA VAL A 586 -17.24 -0.16 -5.55
C VAL A 586 -15.89 -0.79 -5.24
N VAL A 587 -15.80 -1.52 -4.13
CA VAL A 587 -14.61 -2.28 -3.73
C VAL A 587 -15.03 -3.72 -3.47
N GLN A 588 -14.38 -4.69 -4.12
CA GLN A 588 -14.77 -6.11 -4.07
C GLN A 588 -16.28 -6.35 -4.29
N GLY A 589 -16.90 -5.59 -5.20
CA GLY A 589 -18.34 -5.64 -5.48
C GLY A 589 -19.25 -5.02 -4.43
N LYS A 590 -18.75 -4.60 -3.26
CA LYS A 590 -19.51 -3.82 -2.26
C LYS A 590 -19.56 -2.36 -2.70
N ALA A 591 -20.76 -1.79 -2.81
CA ALA A 591 -20.92 -0.35 -3.05
C ALA A 591 -20.70 0.39 -1.73
N VAL A 592 -19.66 1.22 -1.67
CA VAL A 592 -19.18 1.85 -0.43
C VAL A 592 -19.43 3.36 -0.38
N PHE A 593 -19.55 4.02 -1.53
CA PHE A 593 -19.80 5.46 -1.64
C PHE A 593 -20.49 5.78 -2.96
N GLY A 594 -21.40 6.76 -3.02
CA GLY A 594 -21.98 7.21 -4.28
C GLY A 594 -23.23 8.08 -4.18
N ASP A 595 -23.95 8.21 -5.28
CA ASP A 595 -25.26 8.84 -5.34
C ASP A 595 -26.27 8.08 -4.48
N THR A 596 -27.15 8.80 -3.79
CA THR A 596 -28.13 8.19 -2.89
C THR A 596 -29.09 7.24 -3.61
N ASP A 597 -29.45 7.48 -4.88
CA ASP A 597 -30.35 6.59 -5.63
C ASP A 597 -29.65 5.30 -6.08
N ILE A 598 -28.39 5.38 -6.52
CA ILE A 598 -27.57 4.20 -6.84
C ILE A 598 -27.26 3.38 -5.58
N MET A 599 -26.85 4.03 -4.49
CA MET A 599 -26.60 3.36 -3.20
C MET A 599 -27.88 2.73 -2.64
N THR A 600 -29.05 3.38 -2.80
CA THR A 600 -30.36 2.78 -2.43
C THR A 600 -30.72 1.58 -3.33
N ALA A 601 -30.31 1.57 -4.59
CA ALA A 601 -30.59 0.45 -5.50
C ALA A 601 -29.72 -0.79 -5.21
N ILE A 602 -28.47 -0.60 -4.76
CA ILE A 602 -27.55 -1.70 -4.45
C ILE A 602 -27.66 -2.13 -2.96
N ASN A 603 -27.49 -1.20 -2.02
CA ASN A 603 -27.46 -1.49 -0.58
C ASN A 603 -28.84 -1.37 0.11
N GLN A 604 -29.91 -1.04 -0.64
CA GLN A 604 -31.27 -0.87 -0.10
C GLN A 604 -31.35 0.26 0.96
N ASP A 605 -31.52 -0.09 2.23
CA ASP A 605 -31.57 0.86 3.36
C ASP A 605 -30.21 0.95 4.12
N ASP A 606 -29.16 0.26 3.64
CA ASP A 606 -27.87 0.09 4.34
C ASP A 606 -26.79 1.08 3.84
N TRP A 607 -26.99 2.36 4.17
CA TRP A 607 -26.06 3.47 3.91
C TRP A 607 -26.40 4.69 4.77
N GLU A 608 -25.44 5.60 4.95
CA GLU A 608 -25.61 6.87 5.66
C GLU A 608 -25.41 8.09 4.74
N PRO A 609 -26.13 9.21 4.96
CA PRO A 609 -25.97 10.43 4.19
C PRO A 609 -24.70 11.20 4.61
N ILE A 610 -23.91 11.64 3.63
CA ILE A 610 -22.70 12.43 3.84
C ILE A 610 -22.78 13.74 3.03
N THR A 611 -22.49 14.88 3.68
CA THR A 611 -22.68 16.22 3.08
C THR A 611 -21.58 17.19 3.46
N GLY A 612 -21.01 17.90 2.49
CA GLY A 612 -19.97 18.91 2.72
C GLY A 612 -19.70 19.73 1.46
N GLY A 613 -19.26 20.98 1.59
CA GLY A 613 -18.84 21.81 0.43
C GLY A 613 -19.93 22.19 -0.59
N GLY A 614 -21.16 21.71 -0.43
CA GLY A 614 -22.24 21.76 -1.44
C GLY A 614 -22.57 20.40 -2.06
N VAL A 615 -21.74 19.39 -1.82
CA VAL A 615 -21.91 17.99 -2.22
C VAL A 615 -22.81 17.26 -1.21
N SER A 616 -23.63 16.33 -1.70
CA SER A 616 -24.48 15.42 -0.92
C SER A 616 -24.44 14.04 -1.56
N LYS A 617 -24.00 13.02 -0.82
CA LYS A 617 -23.79 11.64 -1.29
C LYS A 617 -24.25 10.66 -0.20
N ALA A 618 -24.13 9.36 -0.46
CA ALA A 618 -24.31 8.29 0.51
C ALA A 618 -23.01 7.49 0.66
N VAL A 619 -22.78 6.93 1.85
CA VAL A 619 -21.61 6.12 2.20
C VAL A 619 -22.04 4.94 3.07
N ASP A 620 -21.45 3.76 2.89
CA ASP A 620 -21.57 2.64 3.82
C ASP A 620 -20.23 2.44 4.52
N VAL A 621 -20.15 2.84 5.79
CA VAL A 621 -18.96 2.67 6.65
C VAL A 621 -19.06 1.48 7.60
N THR A 622 -20.06 0.62 7.38
CA THR A 622 -20.31 -0.54 8.22
C THR A 622 -19.59 -1.78 7.68
N SER A 623 -19.19 -2.65 8.60
CA SER A 623 -18.68 -3.99 8.29
C SER A 623 -18.98 -4.93 9.44
N MET A 624 -19.41 -6.14 9.13
CA MET A 624 -19.53 -7.24 10.09
C MET A 624 -18.23 -8.05 10.21
N SER A 625 -17.22 -7.77 9.38
CA SER A 625 -15.84 -8.30 9.50
C SER A 625 -14.95 -7.53 10.46
N GLU A 626 -15.44 -6.46 11.10
CA GLU A 626 -14.60 -5.58 11.93
C GLU A 626 -15.14 -5.32 13.33
N VAL A 627 -14.24 -5.28 14.32
CA VAL A 627 -14.57 -5.11 15.74
C VAL A 627 -15.32 -3.81 16.01
N ASP A 628 -14.94 -2.73 15.32
CA ASP A 628 -15.60 -1.42 15.36
C ASP A 628 -16.54 -1.17 14.17
N GLY A 629 -16.77 -2.16 13.30
CA GLY A 629 -17.53 -2.01 12.05
C GLY A 629 -19.03 -1.73 12.19
N SER A 630 -19.54 -1.62 13.43
CA SER A 630 -20.92 -1.18 13.72
C SER A 630 -21.05 0.31 14.09
N GLN A 631 -19.96 1.08 14.04
CA GLN A 631 -20.00 2.55 14.21
C GLN A 631 -20.66 3.24 13.02
N THR A 632 -21.46 4.27 13.30
CA THR A 632 -22.07 5.12 12.28
C THR A 632 -21.14 6.25 11.81
N TRP A 633 -21.32 6.72 10.58
CA TRP A 633 -20.64 7.90 10.04
C TRP A 633 -20.86 9.14 10.92
N GLU A 634 -22.09 9.38 11.41
CA GLU A 634 -22.36 10.49 12.35
C GLU A 634 -21.48 10.39 13.62
N SER A 635 -21.20 9.18 14.11
CA SER A 635 -20.35 8.97 15.29
C SER A 635 -18.87 9.19 14.97
N ILE A 636 -18.40 8.73 13.80
CA ILE A 636 -17.01 8.88 13.34
C ILE A 636 -16.69 10.36 13.09
N GLU A 637 -17.52 11.04 12.29
CA GLU A 637 -17.33 12.47 11.96
C GLU A 637 -17.41 13.35 13.22
N SER A 638 -18.45 13.18 14.05
CA SER A 638 -18.63 14.02 15.24
C SER A 638 -17.59 13.74 16.34
N GLY A 639 -17.11 12.49 16.45
CA GLY A 639 -16.02 12.10 17.33
C GLY A 639 -14.67 12.71 16.89
N MET A 640 -14.29 12.55 15.62
CA MET A 640 -13.08 13.15 15.06
C MET A 640 -13.12 14.69 15.15
N ALA A 641 -14.27 15.30 14.85
CA ALA A 641 -14.49 16.74 14.98
C ALA A 641 -14.48 17.24 16.44
N MET A 642 -14.64 16.36 17.43
CA MET A 642 -14.49 16.65 18.85
C MET A 642 -13.03 16.52 19.29
N ALA A 643 -12.36 15.43 18.91
CA ALA A 643 -10.95 15.19 19.22
C ALA A 643 -10.02 16.28 18.66
N MET A 644 -10.20 16.68 17.39
CA MET A 644 -9.37 17.70 16.71
C MET A 644 -9.45 19.10 17.33
N ARG A 645 -10.53 19.43 18.05
CA ARG A 645 -10.64 20.74 18.72
C ARG A 645 -9.78 20.84 19.97
N ASN A 646 -9.37 19.72 20.57
CA ASN A 646 -8.63 19.66 21.84
C ASN A 646 -9.25 20.55 22.95
N ASP A 647 -10.59 20.60 23.03
CA ASP A 647 -11.31 21.34 24.07
C ASP A 647 -11.02 20.77 25.45
N VAL A 648 -10.50 21.59 26.37
CA VAL A 648 -9.98 21.15 27.69
C VAL A 648 -11.02 20.40 28.53
N ALA A 649 -12.30 20.76 28.40
CA ALA A 649 -13.41 20.09 29.09
C ALA A 649 -13.67 18.67 28.54
N ASP A 650 -13.52 18.48 27.23
CA ASP A 650 -13.68 17.20 26.55
C ASP A 650 -12.44 16.32 26.83
N ILE A 651 -11.22 16.88 26.76
CA ILE A 651 -9.98 16.22 27.20
C ILE A 651 -10.10 15.70 28.63
N ARG A 652 -10.57 16.52 29.59
CA ARG A 652 -10.76 16.08 30.99
C ARG A 652 -11.80 14.96 31.14
N GLN A 653 -12.78 14.89 30.24
CA GLN A 653 -13.84 13.87 30.28
C GLN A 653 -13.40 12.53 29.66
N HIS A 654 -12.56 12.55 28.63
CA HIS A 654 -12.23 11.38 27.82
C HIS A 654 -10.81 10.83 28.05
N TRP A 655 -9.80 11.69 28.24
CA TRP A 655 -8.42 11.23 28.46
C TRP A 655 -8.25 10.63 29.85
N SER A 656 -7.39 9.60 29.93
CA SER A 656 -6.93 9.04 31.20
C SER A 656 -6.04 10.03 31.95
N ALA A 657 -6.36 10.28 33.23
CA ALA A 657 -5.56 11.13 34.09
C ALA A 657 -4.11 10.60 34.22
N PRO A 658 -3.08 11.40 33.87
CA PRO A 658 -1.68 10.95 33.95
C PRO A 658 -1.21 10.74 35.41
N ASP A 659 -0.20 9.89 35.58
CA ASP A 659 0.21 9.40 36.89
C ASP A 659 0.75 10.53 37.78
N ASN A 660 0.15 10.71 38.97
CA ASN A 660 0.42 11.81 39.92
C ASN A 660 -0.01 13.23 39.48
N VAL A 661 -0.75 13.37 38.37
CA VAL A 661 -1.33 14.64 37.91
C VAL A 661 -2.73 14.85 38.52
N ALA A 662 -3.14 16.10 38.72
CA ALA A 662 -4.51 16.44 39.16
C ALA A 662 -5.44 16.57 37.94
N TRP A 663 -6.67 16.06 38.04
CA TRP A 663 -7.59 15.94 36.89
C TRP A 663 -9.06 16.29 37.22
N GLU A 664 -9.30 16.91 38.37
CA GLU A 664 -10.65 17.16 38.90
C GLU A 664 -11.32 18.38 38.24
N THR A 665 -10.55 19.34 37.74
CA THR A 665 -11.05 20.57 37.10
C THR A 665 -10.31 20.91 35.82
N ASP A 666 -10.94 21.68 34.94
CA ASP A 666 -10.35 22.13 33.66
C ASP A 666 -9.03 22.90 33.88
N ALA A 667 -8.87 23.54 35.04
CA ALA A 667 -7.64 24.27 35.41
C ALA A 667 -6.49 23.34 35.83
N ASP A 668 -6.79 22.15 36.35
CA ASP A 668 -5.76 21.14 36.65
C ASP A 668 -5.25 20.51 35.33
N VAL A 669 -6.17 20.23 34.41
CA VAL A 669 -5.86 19.70 33.07
C VAL A 669 -5.09 20.72 32.22
N GLN A 670 -5.52 21.98 32.18
CA GLN A 670 -4.77 23.03 31.47
C GLN A 670 -3.33 23.14 31.98
N ALA A 671 -3.10 23.06 33.30
CA ALA A 671 -1.75 23.13 33.86
C ALA A 671 -0.86 21.93 33.46
N TYR A 672 -1.45 20.77 33.18
CA TYR A 672 -0.75 19.64 32.55
C TYR A 672 -0.49 19.90 31.07
N LEU A 673 -1.50 20.34 30.30
CA LEU A 673 -1.36 20.64 28.86
C LEU A 673 -0.32 21.76 28.60
N ASP A 674 -0.18 22.72 29.51
CA ASP A 674 0.84 23.78 29.51
C ASP A 674 2.27 23.29 29.81
N THR A 675 2.43 22.02 30.21
CA THR A 675 3.72 21.38 30.54
C THR A 675 4.05 20.21 29.62
N GLU A 676 3.05 19.43 29.20
CA GLU A 676 3.18 18.31 28.26
C GLU A 676 3.47 18.82 26.84
N PHE A 677 2.65 19.75 26.36
CA PHE A 677 2.74 20.31 25.01
C PHE A 677 3.50 21.64 25.01
N ASP A 678 4.54 21.72 25.84
CA ASP A 678 5.36 22.91 26.03
C ASP A 678 6.26 23.16 24.80
N GLY A 679 6.34 24.40 24.33
CA GLY A 679 6.91 24.70 23.01
C GLY A 679 8.42 24.48 22.91
N LYS A 680 8.91 23.96 21.77
CA LYS A 680 10.36 23.83 21.44
C LYS A 680 11.15 25.17 21.47
N ASN A 681 10.50 26.30 21.69
CA ASN A 681 11.08 27.64 21.78
C ASN A 681 10.89 28.24 23.18
N ALA A 682 11.96 28.76 23.79
CA ALA A 682 11.96 29.39 25.11
C ALA A 682 11.06 30.64 25.25
N ALA A 683 10.51 31.16 24.14
CA ALA A 683 9.46 32.18 24.16
C ALA A 683 8.09 31.64 24.63
N ASN A 684 7.88 30.32 24.54
CA ASN A 684 6.58 29.67 24.73
C ASN A 684 6.54 28.78 26.00
N THR A 685 7.60 28.79 26.83
CA THR A 685 7.72 27.93 28.02
C THR A 685 6.62 28.18 29.05
N GLY A 686 5.89 27.12 29.42
CA GLY A 686 4.71 27.17 30.28
C GLY A 686 3.45 27.66 29.56
N VAL A 687 3.35 27.44 28.25
CA VAL A 687 2.17 27.78 27.43
C VAL A 687 1.91 26.65 26.43
N SER A 688 0.81 25.92 26.60
CA SER A 688 0.47 24.80 25.72
C SER A 688 0.45 25.22 24.25
N GLN A 689 1.14 24.46 23.41
CA GLN A 689 1.12 24.63 21.96
C GLN A 689 0.16 23.65 21.26
N LEU A 690 -0.61 22.86 22.01
CA LEU A 690 -1.61 21.94 21.46
C LEU A 690 -2.69 22.74 20.72
N LYS A 691 -2.88 22.45 19.43
CA LYS A 691 -3.77 23.23 18.56
C LYS A 691 -5.23 22.78 18.68
N SER A 692 -6.13 23.74 18.57
CA SER A 692 -7.53 23.50 18.23
C SER A 692 -7.66 23.60 16.70
N MET A 693 -8.12 22.53 16.07
CA MET A 693 -8.24 22.41 14.62
C MET A 693 -9.61 21.84 14.24
N THR A 694 -10.03 22.08 13.01
CA THR A 694 -11.06 21.26 12.36
C THR A 694 -10.40 19.99 11.81
N VAL A 695 -11.17 18.91 11.68
CA VAL A 695 -10.82 17.81 10.77
C VAL A 695 -10.75 18.38 9.35
N ASP A 696 -9.94 17.77 8.49
CA ASP A 696 -9.97 18.08 7.05
C ASP A 696 -11.32 17.68 6.43
N PRO A 697 -12.01 18.56 5.68
CA PRO A 697 -13.28 18.19 5.03
C PRO A 697 -13.12 17.03 4.05
N ILE A 698 -14.08 16.09 4.04
CA ILE A 698 -14.06 14.94 3.11
C ILE A 698 -13.92 15.35 1.65
N PHE A 699 -14.63 16.40 1.25
CA PHE A 699 -14.63 16.89 -0.13
C PHE A 699 -13.64 18.05 -0.31
N THR A 700 -12.98 18.10 -1.47
CA THR A 700 -12.15 19.23 -1.91
C THR A 700 -13.01 20.37 -2.44
N THR A 701 -14.12 20.05 -3.10
CA THR A 701 -15.16 21.02 -3.49
C THR A 701 -15.63 21.81 -2.27
N GLY A 702 -15.54 23.14 -2.34
CA GLY A 702 -15.95 24.05 -1.25
C GLY A 702 -14.93 24.26 -0.12
N ASP A 703 -13.78 23.60 -0.14
CA ASP A 703 -12.72 23.81 0.86
C ASP A 703 -11.89 25.07 0.56
N GLU A 704 -12.40 26.24 0.96
CA GLU A 704 -11.68 27.52 0.83
C GLU A 704 -10.31 27.52 1.53
N ARG A 705 -10.08 26.69 2.56
CA ARG A 705 -8.81 26.62 3.28
C ARG A 705 -7.75 25.90 2.47
N TYR A 706 -8.08 24.73 1.90
CA TYR A 706 -7.18 23.94 1.07
C TYR A 706 -6.58 24.80 -0.05
N PHE A 707 -7.44 25.53 -0.80
CA PHE A 707 -6.97 26.43 -1.85
C PHE A 707 -6.21 27.65 -1.32
N ASP A 708 -6.60 28.28 -0.19
CA ASP A 708 -5.84 29.41 0.38
C ASP A 708 -4.40 29.01 0.78
N VAL A 709 -4.21 27.85 1.40
CA VAL A 709 -2.88 27.35 1.78
C VAL A 709 -1.99 27.11 0.55
N ILE A 710 -2.54 26.46 -0.50
CA ILE A 710 -1.84 26.26 -1.78
C ILE A 710 -1.48 27.60 -2.43
N ASN A 711 -2.45 28.52 -2.52
CA ASN A 711 -2.30 29.81 -3.18
C ASN A 711 -1.32 30.75 -2.45
N ARG A 712 -1.11 30.56 -1.14
CA ARG A 712 -0.12 31.30 -0.35
C ARG A 712 1.29 30.67 -0.34
N SER A 713 1.44 29.42 -0.77
CA SER A 713 2.74 28.74 -0.82
C SER A 713 3.61 29.28 -1.96
N SER A 714 4.44 30.28 -1.65
CA SER A 714 5.20 31.02 -2.67
C SER A 714 6.28 30.18 -3.38
N TRP A 715 6.80 29.14 -2.74
CA TRP A 715 7.77 28.23 -3.34
C TRP A 715 7.11 27.18 -4.23
N ALA A 716 5.95 26.63 -3.84
CA ALA A 716 5.16 25.72 -4.67
C ALA A 716 4.69 26.37 -5.98
N ASN A 717 4.38 27.67 -5.93
CA ASN A 717 3.98 28.48 -7.08
C ASN A 717 5.17 29.07 -7.88
N THR A 718 6.41 28.54 -7.73
CA THR A 718 7.58 29.08 -8.44
C THR A 718 7.56 28.78 -9.93
N HIS A 719 7.21 27.54 -10.30
CA HIS A 719 7.24 27.06 -11.69
C HIS A 719 5.86 27.07 -12.36
N ILE A 720 4.80 27.19 -11.57
CA ILE A 720 3.41 27.00 -12.00
C ILE A 720 2.46 27.86 -11.16
N ASP A 721 1.34 28.28 -11.75
CA ASP A 721 0.29 29.06 -11.07
C ASP A 721 -0.80 28.11 -10.54
N LEU A 722 -0.65 27.66 -9.29
CA LEU A 722 -1.57 26.71 -8.66
C LEU A 722 -2.94 27.34 -8.35
N THR A 723 -3.10 28.67 -8.46
CA THR A 723 -4.41 29.31 -8.35
C THR A 723 -5.38 28.84 -9.44
N LYS A 724 -4.84 28.33 -10.56
CA LYS A 724 -5.60 27.69 -11.63
C LYS A 724 -6.28 26.38 -11.21
N LEU A 725 -5.81 25.69 -10.15
CA LEU A 725 -6.45 24.47 -9.67
C LEU A 725 -7.92 24.70 -9.27
N TYR A 726 -8.26 25.88 -8.77
CA TYR A 726 -9.64 26.22 -8.41
C TYR A 726 -10.59 26.23 -9.63
N ALA A 727 -10.08 26.43 -10.85
CA ALA A 727 -10.90 26.42 -12.06
C ALA A 727 -11.47 25.03 -12.41
N TYR A 728 -10.93 23.94 -11.84
CA TYR A 728 -11.54 22.61 -11.91
C TYR A 728 -12.78 22.45 -11.02
N TYR A 729 -12.99 23.38 -10.07
CA TYR A 729 -14.06 23.32 -9.06
C TYR A 729 -15.08 24.48 -9.18
N ASP A 730 -14.76 25.55 -9.93
CA ASP A 730 -15.69 26.65 -10.26
C ASP A 730 -16.71 26.22 -11.35
N ILE A 731 -17.51 25.19 -11.02
CA ILE A 731 -18.43 24.52 -11.92
C ILE A 731 -19.87 24.68 -11.42
N SER A 732 -20.77 25.08 -12.32
CA SER A 732 -22.18 25.30 -11.99
C SER A 732 -22.93 23.97 -11.93
N MET A 733 -23.13 23.41 -10.73
CA MET A 733 -24.05 22.29 -10.50
C MET A 733 -25.50 22.77 -10.35
N ASP A 734 -26.48 21.89 -10.57
CA ASP A 734 -27.90 22.19 -10.36
C ASP A 734 -28.37 21.90 -8.92
N ALA A 735 -29.60 21.42 -8.72
CA ALA A 735 -30.16 21.12 -7.40
C ALA A 735 -30.06 19.64 -7.02
N ASP A 736 -29.87 18.75 -7.99
CA ASP A 736 -29.77 17.30 -7.80
C ASP A 736 -28.30 16.84 -7.82
N GLY A 737 -27.39 17.67 -8.37
CA GLY A 737 -25.93 17.53 -8.31
C GLY A 737 -25.24 17.62 -9.67
N ASP A 738 -26.02 17.43 -10.74
CA ASP A 738 -25.54 17.34 -12.12
C ASP A 738 -24.95 18.67 -12.65
N ARG A 739 -23.97 18.57 -13.56
CA ARG A 739 -23.34 19.73 -14.23
C ARG A 739 -24.31 20.46 -15.18
N ASN A 740 -24.54 21.77 -14.97
CA ASN A 740 -25.39 22.57 -15.84
C ASN A 740 -24.85 22.68 -17.27
N GLY A 741 -25.73 22.52 -18.25
CA GLY A 741 -25.46 22.86 -19.65
C GLY A 741 -24.61 21.85 -20.42
N VAL A 742 -24.27 20.72 -19.79
CA VAL A 742 -23.68 19.55 -20.44
C VAL A 742 -24.65 18.98 -21.48
N ASN A 743 -24.12 18.59 -22.64
CA ASN A 743 -24.86 17.90 -23.70
C ASN A 743 -23.90 17.02 -24.50
N VAL A 744 -23.58 15.85 -23.96
CA VAL A 744 -22.73 14.81 -24.57
C VAL A 744 -23.63 13.75 -25.23
N ASP A 745 -23.33 13.32 -26.45
CA ASP A 745 -24.14 12.37 -27.23
C ASP A 745 -23.35 11.08 -27.53
N LEU A 746 -23.47 10.10 -26.62
CA LEU A 746 -22.86 8.78 -26.74
C LEU A 746 -23.79 7.75 -27.42
N SER A 747 -24.62 8.17 -28.38
CA SER A 747 -25.61 7.29 -29.02
C SER A 747 -25.05 6.17 -29.91
N THR A 748 -23.73 6.12 -30.13
CA THR A 748 -23.03 5.01 -30.83
C THR A 748 -21.67 4.71 -30.23
N ASP A 749 -21.29 3.42 -30.15
CA ASP A 749 -19.91 3.00 -29.88
C ASP A 749 -18.92 3.52 -30.93
N PRO A 750 -17.63 3.73 -30.56
CA PRO A 750 -16.55 3.95 -31.54
C PRO A 750 -16.49 2.79 -32.56
N ALA A 751 -16.05 3.09 -33.77
CA ALA A 751 -15.96 2.10 -34.84
C ALA A 751 -14.82 1.09 -34.56
N ASN A 752 -15.16 -0.01 -33.87
CA ASN A 752 -14.23 -1.07 -33.45
C ASN A 752 -13.36 -1.59 -34.60
N THR A 753 -12.13 -1.08 -34.71
CA THR A 753 -11.09 -1.56 -35.62
C THR A 753 -10.46 -2.82 -35.04
N GLY A 754 -11.22 -3.91 -35.06
CA GLY A 754 -10.84 -5.19 -34.44
C GLY A 754 -9.42 -5.62 -34.82
N ASN A 755 -8.61 -5.91 -33.79
CA ASN A 755 -7.19 -6.19 -33.91
C ASN A 755 -6.91 -7.39 -34.84
N THR A 756 -6.38 -7.10 -36.03
CA THR A 756 -5.62 -8.05 -36.84
C THR A 756 -4.25 -7.45 -37.14
N GLY A 757 -3.21 -7.98 -36.49
CA GLY A 757 -1.87 -7.41 -36.49
C GLY A 757 -1.31 -7.12 -37.89
N GLY A 758 -1.03 -5.84 -38.15
CA GLY A 758 -0.48 -5.34 -39.40
C GLY A 758 0.19 -3.99 -39.18
N ASN A 759 1.49 -4.00 -38.91
CA ASN A 759 2.31 -2.79 -38.85
C ASN A 759 2.33 -2.08 -40.21
N ASP A 760 1.78 -0.87 -40.27
CA ASP A 760 2.26 0.25 -41.09
C ASP A 760 1.75 1.55 -40.46
N GLY A 761 2.58 2.60 -40.41
CA GLY A 761 2.40 3.70 -39.45
C GLY A 761 2.09 5.08 -40.05
N ASN A 762 1.69 5.97 -39.14
CA ASN A 762 1.83 7.44 -39.20
C ASN A 762 1.15 8.18 -40.37
N THR A 763 0.03 8.87 -40.10
CA THR A 763 0.00 10.35 -40.07
C THR A 763 -1.32 10.90 -39.55
N GLY A 764 -1.30 11.46 -38.34
CA GLY A 764 -2.36 12.37 -37.89
C GLY A 764 -2.24 13.74 -38.57
N ASN A 765 -3.37 14.35 -38.94
CA ASN A 765 -3.41 15.74 -39.42
C ASN A 765 -4.69 16.42 -38.91
N THR A 766 -4.61 17.00 -37.71
CA THR A 766 -5.62 17.92 -37.17
C THR A 766 -5.68 19.20 -38.01
N GLY A 767 -6.87 19.79 -38.20
CA GLY A 767 -7.01 20.81 -39.24
C GLY A 767 -8.31 21.63 -39.28
N GLY A 768 -8.48 22.53 -38.30
CA GLY A 768 -9.05 23.87 -38.57
C GLY A 768 -10.58 24.00 -38.71
N ASN A 769 -11.22 24.19 -37.55
CA ASN A 769 -12.34 25.10 -37.26
C ASN A 769 -13.13 25.72 -38.45
N GLY A 770 -14.46 25.50 -38.47
CA GLY A 770 -15.35 26.01 -39.51
C GLY A 770 -15.71 27.51 -39.38
N GLY A 771 -15.81 28.20 -40.53
CA GLY A 771 -16.30 29.57 -40.63
C GLY A 771 -17.42 29.69 -41.68
N ASP A 772 -18.58 30.21 -41.27
CA ASP A 772 -19.80 30.28 -42.07
C ASP A 772 -19.70 31.23 -43.29
N SER A 773 -20.16 30.79 -44.47
CA SER A 773 -21.09 31.56 -45.33
C SER A 773 -21.45 30.88 -46.68
N ASP A 774 -22.73 30.54 -46.82
CA ASP A 774 -23.60 30.70 -48.02
C ASP A 774 -23.23 30.01 -49.38
N GLY A 775 -24.22 29.87 -50.29
CA GLY A 775 -23.95 29.81 -51.73
C GLY A 775 -24.06 28.48 -52.50
N THR A 776 -25.22 27.81 -52.46
CA THR A 776 -25.87 27.09 -53.61
C THR A 776 -25.00 26.28 -54.62
N GLY A 777 -25.16 24.95 -54.74
CA GLY A 777 -24.40 24.17 -55.76
C GLY A 777 -24.86 22.73 -56.10
N ASN A 778 -26.07 22.58 -56.65
CA ASN A 778 -26.65 21.34 -57.21
C ASN A 778 -25.73 20.47 -58.12
N THR A 779 -25.93 19.14 -58.11
CA THR A 779 -25.29 18.06 -58.94
C THR A 779 -23.76 17.90 -58.75
N GLY A 780 -23.18 16.71 -58.65
CA GLY A 780 -23.57 15.37 -59.14
C GLY A 780 -22.87 15.09 -60.48
N GLY A 781 -22.09 14.02 -60.66
CA GLY A 781 -21.71 12.92 -59.77
C GLY A 781 -20.61 12.08 -60.44
N THR A 782 -20.59 10.77 -60.21
CA THR A 782 -20.17 9.68 -61.14
C THR A 782 -19.16 9.99 -62.27
N ASP A 783 -18.07 9.25 -62.49
CA ASP A 783 -17.64 7.93 -62.00
C ASP A 783 -16.31 7.53 -62.71
N THR A 784 -15.74 6.37 -62.35
CA THR A 784 -14.96 5.43 -63.19
C THR A 784 -13.69 5.85 -63.97
N THR A 785 -12.62 5.10 -63.64
CA THR A 785 -11.77 4.28 -64.54
C THR A 785 -10.44 4.79 -65.12
N ASP A 786 -9.39 4.08 -64.66
CA ASP A 786 -8.45 3.27 -65.46
C ASP A 786 -7.33 3.94 -66.28
N ASN A 787 -6.11 3.40 -66.39
CA ASN A 787 -5.39 2.21 -65.92
C ASN A 787 -4.09 2.18 -66.79
N THR A 788 -3.14 1.31 -66.47
CA THR A 788 -1.98 0.86 -67.28
C THR A 788 -0.89 1.91 -67.63
N ASP A 789 0.39 1.81 -67.22
CA ASP A 789 1.38 0.70 -67.10
C ASP A 789 2.43 0.73 -68.25
N VAL A 790 3.57 0.04 -68.05
CA VAL A 790 4.62 -0.39 -69.01
C VAL A 790 5.78 0.58 -69.35
N THR A 791 6.92 0.37 -68.63
CA THR A 791 8.37 0.35 -69.03
C THR A 791 8.98 1.47 -69.93
N ASP A 792 10.30 1.77 -69.97
CA ASP A 792 11.51 0.91 -70.02
C ASP A 792 12.85 1.69 -69.72
N THR A 793 13.96 0.95 -69.74
CA THR A 793 15.37 1.16 -69.32
C THR A 793 16.26 2.20 -70.06
N THR A 794 17.37 2.67 -69.41
CA THR A 794 18.80 2.35 -69.74
C THR A 794 19.91 3.30 -69.17
N GLY A 795 21.05 2.73 -68.71
CA GLY A 795 22.42 3.33 -68.64
C GLY A 795 22.84 4.15 -67.38
N GLY A 796 24.09 4.14 -66.89
CA GLY A 796 25.27 3.29 -67.20
C GLY A 796 26.62 3.66 -66.51
N THR A 797 27.44 2.64 -66.21
CA THR A 797 28.95 2.52 -66.23
C THR A 797 29.93 3.44 -65.46
N ASP A 798 30.67 2.88 -64.47
CA ASP A 798 32.17 2.74 -64.30
C ASP A 798 32.48 2.35 -62.81
N ASP A 799 33.29 1.33 -62.42
CA ASP A 799 34.77 1.04 -62.53
C ASP A 799 35.68 2.00 -61.71
N THR A 800 36.73 1.65 -60.93
CA THR A 800 37.49 0.42 -60.48
C THR A 800 38.37 0.79 -59.24
N ASP A 801 39.13 -0.05 -58.48
CA ASP A 801 39.03 -1.47 -57.99
C ASP A 801 40.22 -1.78 -56.99
N THR A 802 40.15 -2.87 -56.20
CA THR A 802 41.23 -3.66 -55.49
C THR A 802 42.04 -3.18 -54.24
N SER A 803 42.10 -4.10 -53.23
CA SER A 803 43.26 -4.48 -52.36
C SER A 803 43.74 -3.52 -51.23
N ASP A 804 44.51 -3.93 -50.20
CA ASP A 804 45.19 -5.20 -49.86
C ASP A 804 45.22 -5.46 -48.31
N SER A 805 45.83 -6.58 -47.92
CA SER A 805 45.95 -7.27 -46.62
C SER A 805 46.86 -6.63 -45.53
N GLY A 806 46.77 -7.17 -44.31
CA GLY A 806 47.69 -6.87 -43.19
C GLY A 806 47.46 -7.73 -41.93
N ASP A 807 48.22 -8.82 -41.78
CA ASP A 807 48.27 -9.70 -40.59
C ASP A 807 49.62 -9.55 -39.85
N THR A 808 49.62 -9.60 -38.51
CA THR A 808 50.80 -9.97 -37.71
C THR A 808 50.43 -10.68 -36.40
N THR A 809 50.94 -11.90 -36.25
CA THR A 809 50.78 -12.86 -35.13
C THR A 809 51.81 -12.74 -33.99
N ALA A 810 51.45 -13.21 -32.78
CA ALA A 810 52.30 -13.86 -31.77
C ALA A 810 51.39 -14.45 -30.66
N ASP A 811 51.38 -15.71 -30.21
CA ASP A 811 52.29 -16.88 -30.26
C ASP A 811 53.59 -16.70 -29.41
N SER A 812 54.09 -17.62 -28.57
CA SER A 812 53.81 -19.06 -28.28
C SER A 812 54.02 -19.37 -26.76
N THR A 813 53.99 -20.57 -26.13
CA THR A 813 54.05 -22.01 -26.55
C THR A 813 53.66 -22.98 -25.40
N SER A 814 52.95 -24.08 -25.70
CA SER A 814 53.09 -25.50 -25.22
C SER A 814 53.35 -25.92 -23.75
N GLY A 815 52.68 -26.99 -23.29
CA GLY A 815 53.19 -27.87 -22.21
C GLY A 815 52.26 -29.01 -21.70
N ASP A 816 52.62 -30.27 -21.98
CA ASP A 816 52.12 -31.54 -21.39
C ASP A 816 52.41 -31.64 -19.85
N SER A 817 51.85 -32.54 -19.01
CA SER A 817 50.95 -33.72 -19.12
C SER A 817 50.27 -34.05 -17.76
N ASP A 818 49.33 -35.01 -17.74
CA ASP A 818 48.74 -35.60 -16.52
C ASP A 818 49.75 -36.26 -15.55
N GLU A 819 49.56 -36.04 -14.24
CA GLU A 819 49.58 -37.02 -13.11
C GLU A 819 49.85 -36.31 -11.75
N SER A 820 48.85 -36.25 -10.84
CA SER A 820 49.03 -36.27 -9.35
C SER A 820 47.78 -35.93 -8.48
N ASN A 821 46.54 -36.09 -8.99
CA ASN A 821 45.29 -35.83 -8.26
C ASN A 821 44.95 -36.84 -7.12
N ALA A 822 45.93 -37.16 -6.27
CA ALA A 822 45.80 -38.04 -5.11
C ALA A 822 46.56 -37.56 -3.85
N LYS A 823 47.11 -36.33 -3.85
CA LYS A 823 47.85 -35.78 -2.67
C LYS A 823 47.41 -34.40 -2.18
N TYR A 824 46.77 -33.58 -3.02
CA TYR A 824 46.30 -32.26 -2.57
C TYR A 824 45.00 -32.31 -1.75
N LEU A 825 44.11 -33.28 -2.02
CA LEU A 825 42.86 -33.44 -1.28
C LEU A 825 43.08 -33.66 0.23
N LEU A 826 44.13 -34.40 0.61
CA LEU A 826 44.47 -34.67 2.01
C LEU A 826 45.11 -33.46 2.73
N ILE A 827 45.74 -32.54 1.99
CA ILE A 827 46.30 -31.30 2.54
C ILE A 827 45.20 -30.23 2.67
N GLY A 828 44.27 -30.16 1.70
CA GLY A 828 43.11 -29.26 1.77
C GLY A 828 42.24 -29.53 3.00
N VAL A 829 41.86 -30.80 3.25
CA VAL A 829 41.04 -31.16 4.41
C VAL A 829 41.73 -30.83 5.74
N LEU A 830 43.06 -31.03 5.85
CA LEU A 830 43.81 -30.66 7.06
C LEU A 830 43.96 -29.14 7.23
N ALA A 831 44.04 -28.36 6.15
CA ALA A 831 44.03 -26.90 6.21
C ALA A 831 42.67 -26.34 6.65
N VAL A 832 41.56 -26.90 6.14
CA VAL A 832 40.19 -26.52 6.52
C VAL A 832 39.93 -26.86 8.00
N LEU A 833 40.30 -28.07 8.46
CA LEU A 833 40.16 -28.45 9.87
C LEU A 833 41.03 -27.60 10.81
N ALA A 834 42.25 -27.24 10.41
CA ALA A 834 43.11 -26.35 11.20
C ALA A 834 42.59 -24.90 11.23
N GLY A 835 42.00 -24.41 10.14
CA GLY A 835 41.33 -23.11 10.08
C GLY A 835 40.10 -23.06 10.99
N GLY A 836 39.20 -24.04 10.86
CA GLY A 836 38.01 -24.14 11.70
C GLY A 836 38.32 -24.20 13.19
N LEU A 837 39.32 -24.99 13.60
CA LEU A 837 39.76 -25.06 15.00
C LEU A 837 40.47 -23.80 15.51
N PHE A 838 41.00 -22.93 14.63
CA PHE A 838 41.56 -21.64 15.04
C PHE A 838 40.48 -20.60 15.35
N PHE A 839 39.39 -20.59 14.57
CA PHE A 839 38.25 -19.69 14.80
C PHE A 839 37.32 -20.19 15.94
N LEU A 840 37.02 -21.49 16.00
CA LEU A 840 36.24 -22.10 17.10
C LEU A 840 36.93 -22.03 18.47
N SER A 841 38.21 -21.65 18.53
CA SER A 841 38.96 -21.48 19.78
C SER A 841 38.93 -20.04 20.33
N ARG A 842 38.15 -19.10 19.75
CA ARG A 842 38.25 -17.67 20.09
C ARG A 842 36.95 -16.95 20.49
N ASN A 843 35.80 -17.62 20.52
CA ASN A 843 34.64 -17.13 21.28
C ASN A 843 34.60 -17.80 22.67
N GLY A 844 34.26 -17.02 23.69
CA GLY A 844 34.20 -17.46 25.08
C GLY A 844 34.26 -16.26 26.03
N GLY A 845 33.10 -15.66 26.31
CA GLY A 845 33.00 -14.45 27.12
C GLY A 845 31.75 -13.60 26.84
N ASP A 846 30.59 -14.26 26.90
CA ASP A 846 29.30 -13.71 27.35
C ASP A 846 28.54 -12.64 26.52
N GLU A 847 27.22 -12.62 26.77
CA GLU A 847 26.17 -11.68 26.30
C GLU A 847 25.91 -11.59 24.78
N LEU A 848 25.06 -12.52 24.30
CA LEU A 848 24.24 -12.35 23.10
C LEU A 848 23.22 -11.23 23.34
N ASN A 849 23.46 -10.04 22.79
CA ASN A 849 22.58 -8.89 22.95
C ASN A 849 21.50 -8.87 21.86
N LEU A 850 20.42 -9.64 22.05
CA LEU A 850 19.23 -9.65 21.20
C LEU A 850 18.37 -8.39 21.44
N ASN A 851 18.91 -7.24 21.07
CA ASN A 851 18.24 -5.93 21.14
C ASN A 851 18.52 -5.16 19.85
N GLN A 852 18.03 -5.66 18.70
CA GLN A 852 18.25 -5.00 17.40
C GLN A 852 17.00 -4.93 16.50
N GLU A 853 15.81 -5.18 17.04
CA GLU A 853 14.52 -4.83 16.40
C GLU A 853 13.85 -3.62 17.09
N ALA A 854 14.21 -3.31 18.34
CA ALA A 854 13.59 -2.24 19.13
C ALA A 854 14.29 -0.86 19.02
N HIS A 855 14.61 -0.37 17.80
CA HIS A 855 15.18 0.98 17.60
C HIS A 855 14.95 1.62 16.20
N ILE A 856 13.87 1.28 15.48
CA ILE A 856 13.52 1.91 14.17
C ILE A 856 12.12 2.59 14.21
N GLU A 857 11.77 3.19 15.35
CA GLU A 857 10.60 4.09 15.51
C GLU A 857 11.08 5.39 16.18
N LYS A 858 11.60 6.36 15.40
CA LYS A 858 12.06 7.63 15.99
C LYS A 858 12.17 8.90 15.12
N MET A 859 11.40 8.99 14.03
CA MET A 859 11.19 10.27 13.32
C MET A 859 9.71 10.68 13.17
N TRP A 860 8.79 9.80 13.57
CA TRP A 860 7.34 10.00 13.44
C TRP A 860 6.59 9.62 14.72
N ASP A 861 7.04 8.57 15.39
CA ASP A 861 6.70 8.30 16.79
C ASP A 861 7.84 8.73 17.72
N ASP A 862 7.47 9.41 18.80
CA ASP A 862 8.40 9.92 19.84
C ASP A 862 7.86 9.63 21.25
N ASP A 863 7.15 8.50 21.40
CA ASP A 863 6.67 7.96 22.68
C ASP A 863 7.85 7.42 23.53
N SER A 864 8.75 8.32 23.93
CA SER A 864 9.92 7.99 24.74
C SER A 864 10.23 9.01 25.85
N LEU A 865 9.19 9.47 26.54
CA LEU A 865 9.28 10.31 27.73
C LEU A 865 8.76 9.66 29.02
N ASP A 866 9.39 8.56 29.45
CA ASP A 866 9.66 8.39 30.89
C ASP A 866 10.88 7.48 31.20
N GLY A 867 11.39 7.54 32.44
CA GLY A 867 12.16 6.44 33.03
C GLY A 867 13.69 6.55 33.12
N ALA A 868 14.33 7.73 32.94
CA ALA A 868 15.80 7.84 32.87
C ALA A 868 16.50 8.63 34.01
N THR A 869 16.07 8.51 35.27
CA THR A 869 16.73 9.18 36.42
C THR A 869 18.09 8.55 36.79
N LYS A 870 19.14 8.93 36.06
CA LYS A 870 20.53 8.50 36.32
C LYS A 870 21.03 8.99 37.68
N THR A 871 20.96 8.10 38.68
CA THR A 871 21.48 8.32 40.03
C THR A 871 23.02 8.30 40.04
N VAL A 872 23.63 9.49 40.04
CA VAL A 872 25.09 9.65 40.03
C VAL A 872 25.71 9.14 41.33
N THR A 873 26.27 7.93 41.29
CA THR A 873 27.12 7.39 42.36
C THR A 873 28.49 8.08 42.38
N LYS A 874 29.06 8.22 43.57
CA LYS A 874 30.05 9.25 43.90
C LYS A 874 31.43 8.65 44.21
N GLU A 875 32.20 8.37 43.17
CA GLU A 875 33.64 8.10 43.28
C GLU A 875 34.43 9.41 43.48
N THR A 876 35.53 9.38 44.24
CA THR A 876 36.22 10.60 44.68
C THR A 876 37.67 10.71 44.22
N GLY A 877 37.96 11.79 43.47
CA GLY A 877 39.12 12.62 43.75
C GLY A 877 40.14 12.86 42.63
N PHE A 878 40.21 14.12 42.17
CA PHE A 878 41.47 14.88 42.12
C PHE A 878 41.19 16.39 42.19
N VAL A 879 42.08 17.17 42.80
CA VAL A 879 41.97 18.65 42.89
C VAL A 879 43.35 19.32 42.75
N PRO A 880 43.54 20.14 41.71
CA PRO A 880 44.48 21.27 41.71
C PRO A 880 43.74 22.62 41.88
N ALA A 881 44.45 23.66 42.36
CA ALA A 881 43.85 24.90 42.89
C ALA A 881 43.80 26.08 41.88
N PRO A 882 42.90 27.08 42.07
CA PRO A 882 42.71 28.20 41.15
C PRO A 882 43.59 29.45 41.44
N PRO A 883 43.92 30.27 40.42
CA PRO A 883 44.40 31.65 40.56
C PRO A 883 43.24 32.70 40.50
N PRO A 884 43.44 33.97 40.91
CA PRO A 884 42.38 34.70 41.60
C PRO A 884 41.86 36.03 40.98
N ALA A 885 40.56 36.26 41.23
CA ALA A 885 39.89 37.51 41.60
C ALA A 885 40.23 38.88 40.94
N GLY A 886 39.19 39.55 40.41
CA GLY A 886 38.95 40.96 40.72
C GLY A 886 38.32 41.86 39.64
N ALA A 887 36.99 42.00 39.64
CA ALA A 887 36.29 43.29 39.39
C ALA A 887 34.77 43.20 39.67
N VAL A 888 34.27 44.14 40.48
CA VAL A 888 32.87 44.60 40.62
C VAL A 888 32.92 46.14 40.62
N PRO A 889 31.81 46.91 40.54
CA PRO A 889 30.40 46.54 40.35
C PRO A 889 29.73 47.32 39.17
N PHE A 890 28.40 47.20 38.98
CA PHE A 890 27.42 48.27 39.28
C PHE A 890 25.97 47.85 38.94
N TRP A 891 24.99 48.58 39.49
CA TRP A 891 23.55 48.33 39.36
C TRP A 891 22.80 49.66 39.29
N SER A 892 22.08 49.94 38.20
CA SER A 892 21.16 51.08 38.10
C SER A 892 20.23 51.01 36.88
N GLY A 893 18.94 50.79 37.15
CA GLY A 893 17.80 51.59 36.66
C GLY A 893 17.55 51.85 35.16
N ASN A 894 16.39 51.35 34.73
CA ASN A 894 15.32 52.08 34.01
C ASN A 894 15.42 52.45 32.51
N GLU A 895 14.22 52.36 31.90
CA GLU A 895 13.63 53.20 30.84
C GLU A 895 14.13 53.06 29.37
N GLU A 896 13.23 52.48 28.56
CA GLU A 896 12.75 52.97 27.25
C GLU A 896 13.77 53.54 26.23
N GLU A 897 14.14 52.72 25.23
CA GLU A 897 13.57 52.79 23.86
C GLU A 897 13.67 51.41 23.15
#